data_AF-A0A8S2VS75-F1
#
_entry.id   AF-A0A8S2VS75-F1
#
_cell.length_a   1.000
_cell.length_b   1.000
_cell.length_c   1.000
_cell.angle_alpha   90.00
_cell.angle_beta   90.00
_cell.angle_gamma   90.00
#
_symmetry.space_group_name_H-M   'P 1'
#
loop_
_entity.id
_entity.type
_entity.pdbx_description
1 polymer ?
#
loop_
_entity_poly.entity_id
_entity_poly.type
_entity_poly.pdbx_seq_one_letter_code
_entity_poly.pdbx_strand_id
1 'polypeptide(L)'
;RTTSRGRRQQSRTNLHPDSDQITGRGFLAPAIINQANIKLTEQEHQLLKLGPRFIFDDPKTASRRRTTELATLKRKLEARFFEKKVSPGRPVEQFIAELDVLLQNLHNIPTTKKQIKSNKIQTNKSFDTLSSIIQSSQSSQSQTNIRPRKKKNYGRIVKRLKYKIHLANTVLRKTDKSKVFHLGTVDHYQKKSEEYMEKTKAYQCLGVADPLPDLIQRTNKYLLDLRLAKWITQKQYEQLSIKPNEVELAHLYYLPKAHKPGPPLRPIISGLKHPTIKISKFLDDLLRPLFDQMALNSTVTSGFDLVKQLRQWSRNHLKQETLFCTIDVTDLYTMVPQIEGVLSLKKMLDQLKLKQVGGLKVETIIRLSRLVMTNNYFSYNGQFYHQVRGGAMGSPLTLTISNCYMYFFERQIVNQIRNSGGLYFRYIDDIFITINWPVRHLLKEVDRWNKFDENINLSANIGSTVNFLDLNMENQDGQLFTTVYQKPSYEPYYLPFNSIHPLHMKKNIPFAMLIRAIRYCSTFQLFLNEREKLRMALLLNKYPNKIIDKQFNNVLSKFEINEPLTSMNYNKSRQKIIDSPIKEKLLANYEKSIFVHFTYCSSMKTFPIKFHILWEKYFDKSPINEVTPILGTRNVDNLQRRLIYTRSMTS
;
A
#
# COMPACT_ATOMS: atom_id res chain seq x y z
N ARG A 1 -60.47 54.38 11.13
CA ARG A 1 -60.88 54.51 12.54
C ARG A 1 -59.74 54.00 13.42
N THR A 2 -59.14 54.91 14.20
CA THR A 2 -58.49 54.70 15.52
C THR A 2 -57.49 53.53 15.66
N THR A 3 -56.17 53.77 15.67
CA THR A 3 -55.31 53.98 16.88
C THR A 3 -55.47 52.85 17.93
N SER A 4 -54.45 52.11 18.38
CA SER A 4 -53.23 52.61 19.04
C SER A 4 -52.22 51.49 19.37
N ARG A 5 -50.91 51.85 19.35
CA ARG A 5 -49.80 51.57 20.31
C ARG A 5 -49.61 50.12 20.83
N GLY A 6 -48.41 49.53 20.86
CA GLY A 6 -47.08 50.11 20.84
C GLY A 6 -45.93 49.08 20.77
N ARG A 7 -44.73 49.66 20.60
CA ARG A 7 -43.41 49.08 20.30
C ARG A 7 -42.85 48.10 21.36
N ARG A 8 -42.13 47.08 20.88
CA ARG A 8 -40.67 46.85 21.12
C ARG A 8 -40.16 45.83 20.08
N GLN A 9 -39.50 46.32 19.02
CA GLN A 9 -38.04 46.27 18.77
C GLN A 9 -37.50 44.84 18.58
N GLN A 10 -37.34 44.42 17.32
CA GLN A 10 -36.09 44.30 16.55
C GLN A 10 -35.42 42.93 16.77
N SER A 11 -35.11 42.13 15.75
CA SER A 11 -34.39 42.49 14.53
C SER A 11 -34.70 41.56 13.34
N ARG A 12 -34.45 42.11 12.16
CA ARG A 12 -34.83 41.63 10.82
C ARG A 12 -34.18 40.30 10.43
N THR A 13 -35.00 39.35 10.00
CA THR A 13 -34.65 38.32 9.03
C THR A 13 -34.96 38.85 7.62
N ASN A 14 -33.93 39.17 6.84
CA ASN A 14 -34.06 39.28 5.39
C ASN A 14 -33.11 38.25 4.75
N LEU A 15 -33.73 37.26 4.12
CA LEU A 15 -33.15 36.26 3.25
C LEU A 15 -32.98 36.87 1.86
N HIS A 16 -31.75 36.93 1.35
CA HIS A 16 -31.37 36.54 -0.02
C HIS A 16 -29.83 36.69 -0.22
N PRO A 17 -29.23 36.09 -1.26
CA PRO A 17 -28.13 35.14 -1.11
C PRO A 17 -26.83 35.66 -1.73
N ASP A 18 -25.81 35.94 -0.92
CA ASP A 18 -24.54 36.41 -1.44
C ASP A 18 -23.38 35.45 -1.12
N SER A 19 -22.79 34.97 -2.21
CA SER A 19 -21.37 34.68 -2.38
C SER A 19 -20.69 33.85 -1.27
N ASP A 20 -20.66 32.52 -1.47
CA ASP A 20 -19.62 31.69 -0.85
C ASP A 20 -18.26 32.09 -1.43
N GLN A 21 -17.61 33.02 -0.74
CA GLN A 21 -16.20 33.30 -0.90
C GLN A 21 -15.42 32.03 -0.57
N ILE A 22 -14.78 31.49 -1.60
CA ILE A 22 -13.70 30.50 -1.52
C ILE A 22 -12.54 31.16 -0.77
N THR A 23 -12.60 31.17 0.56
CA THR A 23 -11.51 31.64 1.42
C THR A 23 -10.56 30.48 1.72
N GLY A 24 -9.29 30.74 1.44
CA GLY A 24 -8.21 29.76 1.35
C GLY A 24 -8.08 28.85 2.57
N ARG A 25 -8.14 27.54 2.34
CA ARG A 25 -7.60 26.56 3.29
C ARG A 25 -6.08 26.69 3.31
N GLY A 26 -5.56 27.42 4.29
CA GLY A 26 -4.15 27.35 4.67
C GLY A 26 -3.77 25.89 4.93
N PHE A 27 -2.74 25.40 4.23
CA PHE A 27 -2.30 24.02 4.34
C PHE A 27 -1.76 23.74 5.75
N LEU A 28 -2.59 23.10 6.59
CA LEU A 28 -2.21 22.64 7.92
C LEU A 28 -1.26 21.43 7.80
N ALA A 29 -0.27 21.36 8.71
CA ALA A 29 0.60 20.19 8.84
C ALA A 29 -0.23 18.92 9.12
N PRO A 30 0.27 17.70 8.78
CA PRO A 30 -0.52 16.46 8.81
C PRO A 30 -1.42 16.36 10.04
N ALA A 31 -2.73 16.40 9.84
CA ALA A 31 -3.69 16.35 10.93
C ALA A 31 -3.80 14.95 11.55
N ILE A 32 -4.09 14.89 12.84
CA ILE A 32 -4.50 13.67 13.54
C ILE A 32 -5.99 13.79 13.76
N ILE A 33 -6.74 12.73 13.47
CA ILE A 33 -8.19 12.74 13.67
C ILE A 33 -8.47 12.22 15.07
N ASN A 34 -8.66 13.13 16.02
CA ASN A 34 -8.91 12.80 17.43
C ASN A 34 -10.40 12.82 17.77
N GLN A 35 -11.16 11.89 17.21
CA GLN A 35 -12.61 11.80 17.43
C GLN A 35 -12.95 11.43 18.88
N ALA A 36 -12.06 10.70 19.57
CA ALA A 36 -12.24 10.34 20.97
C ALA A 36 -11.89 11.49 21.96
N ASN A 37 -11.49 12.67 21.47
CA ASN A 37 -11.15 13.84 22.30
C ASN A 37 -10.11 13.56 23.40
N ILE A 38 -9.16 12.64 23.14
CA ILE A 38 -8.10 12.32 24.12
C ILE A 38 -7.22 13.55 24.32
N LYS A 39 -6.94 13.92 25.57
CA LYS A 39 -5.96 14.98 25.88
C LYS A 39 -4.54 14.50 25.56
N LEU A 40 -4.01 14.93 24.43
CA LEU A 40 -2.64 14.66 23.99
C LEU A 40 -1.70 15.76 24.49
N THR A 41 -0.54 15.37 25.00
CA THR A 41 0.56 16.31 25.24
C THR A 41 1.13 16.80 23.91
N GLU A 42 1.76 17.98 23.90
CA GLU A 42 2.40 18.51 22.67
C GLU A 42 3.38 17.51 22.05
N GLN A 43 4.15 16.78 22.87
CA GLN A 43 5.08 15.75 22.39
C GLN A 43 4.39 14.55 21.72
N GLU A 44 3.23 14.12 22.23
CA GLU A 44 2.46 13.01 21.65
C GLU A 44 1.80 13.43 20.34
N HIS A 45 1.26 14.65 20.33
CA HIS A 45 0.69 15.25 19.13
C HIS A 45 1.75 15.38 18.03
N GLN A 46 2.93 15.94 18.34
CA GLN A 46 4.04 16.04 17.39
C GLN A 46 4.54 14.67 16.91
N LEU A 47 4.53 13.63 17.76
CA LEU A 47 4.89 12.28 17.35
C LEU A 47 3.87 11.71 16.35
N LEU A 48 2.58 11.82 16.65
CA LEU A 48 1.52 11.31 15.77
C LEU A 48 1.47 12.05 14.42
N LYS A 49 1.83 13.34 14.38
CA LYS A 49 1.98 14.13 13.14
C LYS A 49 3.10 13.65 12.23
N LEU A 50 4.09 12.90 12.74
CA LEU A 50 5.08 12.22 11.90
C LEU A 50 4.45 11.08 11.10
N GLY A 51 3.25 10.67 11.47
CA GLY A 51 2.37 9.78 10.72
C GLY A 51 2.76 8.31 10.72
N PRO A 52 1.90 7.45 10.16
CA PRO A 52 1.95 5.99 10.32
C PRO A 52 3.19 5.34 9.75
N ARG A 53 3.80 5.93 8.71
CA ARG A 53 4.97 5.39 8.00
C ARG A 53 6.30 5.79 8.62
N PHE A 54 6.30 6.71 9.57
CA PHE A 54 7.54 7.19 10.17
C PHE A 54 8.25 6.09 10.97
N ILE A 55 9.53 5.93 10.68
CA ILE A 55 10.46 5.11 11.46
C ILE A 55 11.42 6.05 12.18
N PHE A 56 11.45 5.94 13.51
CA PHE A 56 12.44 6.57 14.37
C PHE A 56 13.49 5.59 14.85
N ASP A 57 14.58 6.16 15.32
CA ASP A 57 15.68 5.39 15.87
C ASP A 57 15.33 4.81 17.24
N ASP A 58 15.24 3.49 17.34
CA ASP A 58 15.11 2.80 18.62
C ASP A 58 16.02 1.58 18.66
N PRO A 59 17.19 1.69 19.33
CA PRO A 59 18.15 0.62 19.45
C PRO A 59 17.56 -0.69 20.00
N LYS A 60 16.59 -0.61 20.92
CA LYS A 60 15.96 -1.81 21.51
C LYS A 60 15.14 -2.58 20.49
N THR A 61 14.43 -1.85 19.63
CA THR A 61 13.60 -2.46 18.59
C THR A 61 14.44 -2.94 17.40
N ALA A 62 15.53 -2.24 17.06
CA ALA A 62 16.48 -2.68 16.05
C ALA A 62 17.19 -3.98 16.48
N SER A 63 17.62 -4.06 17.75
CA SER A 63 18.23 -5.27 18.33
C SER A 63 17.31 -6.49 18.25
N ARG A 64 16.02 -6.36 18.60
CA ARG A 64 15.04 -7.45 18.55
C ARG A 64 14.82 -8.07 17.17
N ARG A 65 15.16 -7.39 16.08
CA ARG A 65 14.85 -7.83 14.70
C ARG A 65 16.00 -8.52 14.00
N ARG A 66 17.19 -8.44 14.58
CA ARG A 66 18.42 -8.88 13.96
C ARG A 66 18.38 -10.34 13.53
N THR A 67 17.86 -11.23 14.39
CA THR A 67 17.79 -12.67 14.12
C THR A 67 17.03 -12.96 12.82
N THR A 68 15.88 -12.30 12.61
CA THR A 68 15.09 -12.47 11.38
C THR A 68 15.78 -11.87 10.15
N GLU A 69 16.51 -10.77 10.32
CA GLU A 69 17.27 -10.12 9.24
C GLU A 69 18.45 -10.99 8.80
N LEU A 70 19.24 -11.51 9.73
CA LEU A 70 20.33 -12.46 9.48
C LEU A 70 19.82 -13.75 8.82
N ALA A 71 18.72 -14.32 9.32
CA ALA A 71 18.11 -15.51 8.71
C ALA A 71 17.55 -15.26 7.30
N THR A 72 17.10 -14.03 7.01
CA THR A 72 16.68 -13.66 5.65
C THR A 72 17.89 -13.51 4.73
N LEU A 73 18.98 -12.91 5.23
CA LEU A 73 20.21 -12.75 4.47
C LEU A 73 20.86 -14.10 4.14
N LYS A 74 20.98 -14.99 5.14
CA LYS A 74 21.50 -16.36 4.96
C LYS A 74 20.78 -17.08 3.81
N ARG A 75 19.43 -17.12 3.84
CA ARG A 75 18.63 -17.74 2.78
C ARG A 75 18.86 -17.13 1.39
N LYS A 76 19.02 -15.80 1.30
CA LYS A 76 19.29 -15.12 0.02
C LYS A 76 20.67 -15.49 -0.54
N LEU A 77 21.67 -15.57 0.33
CA LEU A 77 23.01 -15.99 -0.05
C LEU A 77 22.98 -17.46 -0.51
N GLU A 78 22.42 -18.36 0.28
CA GLU A 78 22.28 -19.78 -0.05
C GLU A 78 21.58 -19.98 -1.41
N ALA A 79 20.45 -19.32 -1.64
CA ALA A 79 19.74 -19.40 -2.93
C ALA A 79 20.61 -19.00 -4.13
N ARG A 80 21.46 -17.98 -3.97
CA ARG A 80 22.38 -17.53 -5.02
C ARG A 80 23.53 -18.50 -5.28
N PHE A 81 24.01 -19.18 -4.25
CA PHE A 81 24.97 -20.28 -4.41
C PHE A 81 24.34 -21.47 -5.15
N PHE A 82 23.09 -21.83 -4.79
CA PHE A 82 22.32 -22.86 -5.49
C PHE A 82 22.06 -22.52 -6.97
N GLU A 83 21.70 -21.28 -7.29
CA GLU A 83 21.55 -20.81 -8.68
C GLU A 83 22.83 -21.00 -9.51
N LYS A 84 24.00 -20.80 -8.89
CA LYS A 84 25.31 -21.05 -9.50
C LYS A 84 25.74 -22.52 -9.45
N LYS A 85 24.86 -23.44 -9.00
CA LYS A 85 25.13 -24.88 -8.80
C LYS A 85 26.33 -25.17 -7.88
N VAL A 86 26.58 -24.30 -6.90
CA VAL A 86 27.64 -24.47 -5.90
C VAL A 86 26.99 -24.70 -4.54
N SER A 87 27.43 -25.71 -3.82
CA SER A 87 26.98 -25.92 -2.44
C SER A 87 27.43 -24.75 -1.55
N PRO A 88 26.54 -24.09 -0.79
CA PRO A 88 26.97 -23.09 0.18
C PRO A 88 27.90 -23.75 1.21
N GLY A 89 29.01 -23.09 1.52
CA GLY A 89 30.03 -23.62 2.44
C GLY A 89 30.22 -22.78 3.70
N ARG A 90 31.31 -23.08 4.44
CA ARG A 90 31.80 -22.32 5.60
C ARG A 90 31.82 -20.79 5.42
N PRO A 91 32.09 -20.20 4.22
CA PRO A 91 32.12 -18.75 4.06
C PRO A 91 30.80 -18.02 4.41
N VAL A 92 29.64 -18.60 4.09
CA VAL A 92 28.33 -17.98 4.42
C VAL A 92 28.10 -18.00 5.93
N GLU A 93 28.40 -19.13 6.56
CA GLU A 93 28.20 -19.30 8.00
C GLU A 93 29.12 -18.38 8.82
N GLN A 94 30.40 -18.29 8.43
CA GLN A 94 31.37 -17.41 9.07
C GLN A 94 31.03 -15.93 8.88
N PHE A 95 30.63 -15.51 7.67
CA PHE A 95 30.15 -14.15 7.41
C PHE A 95 28.96 -13.78 8.30
N ILE A 96 27.96 -14.66 8.41
CA ILE A 96 26.77 -14.42 9.24
C ILE A 96 27.14 -14.35 10.73
N ALA A 97 28.05 -15.20 11.20
CA ALA A 97 28.53 -15.18 12.58
C ALA A 97 29.28 -13.88 12.92
N GLU A 98 30.25 -13.47 12.11
CA GLU A 98 31.00 -12.21 12.34
C GLU A 98 30.08 -10.98 12.23
N LEU A 99 29.15 -11.00 11.27
CA LEU A 99 28.17 -9.94 11.13
C LEU A 99 27.24 -9.84 12.33
N ASP A 100 26.82 -10.97 12.92
CA ASP A 100 26.01 -10.93 14.15
C ASP A 100 26.79 -10.33 15.32
N VAL A 101 28.04 -10.76 15.53
CA VAL A 101 28.90 -10.18 16.58
C VAL A 101 29.08 -8.68 16.39
N LEU A 102 29.35 -8.25 15.15
CA LEU A 102 29.46 -6.84 14.80
C LEU A 102 28.17 -6.07 15.13
N LEU A 103 27.02 -6.63 14.78
CA LEU A 103 25.72 -6.05 15.10
C LEU A 103 25.44 -6.06 16.61
N GLN A 104 25.82 -7.09 17.35
CA GLN A 104 25.75 -7.16 18.82
C GLN A 104 26.49 -5.98 19.43
N ASN A 105 27.73 -5.76 19.02
CA ASN A 105 28.56 -4.65 19.51
C ASN A 105 28.01 -3.28 19.14
N LEU A 106 27.50 -3.12 17.91
CA LEU A 106 26.97 -1.84 17.43
C LEU A 106 25.60 -1.47 18.03
N HIS A 107 24.79 -2.45 18.40
CA HIS A 107 23.50 -2.24 19.06
C HIS A 107 23.60 -2.18 20.59
N ASN A 108 24.57 -2.90 21.19
CA ASN A 108 24.81 -2.91 22.63
C ASN A 108 25.66 -1.69 23.04
N ILE A 109 25.06 -0.50 23.01
CA ILE A 109 25.60 0.64 23.79
C ILE A 109 25.14 0.42 25.23
N PRO A 110 26.03 0.20 26.21
CA PRO A 110 25.64 -0.02 27.59
C PRO A 110 24.94 1.23 28.12
N THR A 111 23.66 1.12 28.49
CA THR A 111 22.92 2.24 29.10
C THR A 111 23.26 2.46 30.57
N THR A 112 24.19 1.72 31.15
CA THR A 112 24.60 1.89 32.56
C THR A 112 26.01 1.37 32.78
N LYS A 113 26.83 2.16 33.49
CA LYS A 113 28.23 1.86 33.88
C LYS A 113 28.40 0.49 34.58
N LYS A 114 27.33 -0.15 35.08
CA LYS A 114 27.36 -1.44 35.80
C LYS A 114 27.68 -2.66 34.92
N GLN A 115 27.43 -2.65 33.60
CA GLN A 115 27.66 -3.83 32.74
C GLN A 115 29.07 -3.95 32.16
N ILE A 116 29.92 -2.93 32.29
CA ILE A 116 31.28 -2.94 31.72
C ILE A 116 32.21 -3.87 32.53
N LYS A 117 31.89 -4.19 33.79
CA LYS A 117 32.72 -5.05 34.63
C LYS A 117 32.50 -6.55 34.41
N SER A 118 31.36 -6.99 33.86
CA SER A 118 31.05 -8.43 33.74
C SER A 118 31.53 -9.08 32.44
N ASN A 119 31.77 -8.31 31.37
CA ASN A 119 32.13 -8.87 30.05
C ASN A 119 33.64 -9.02 29.81
N LYS A 120 34.49 -8.86 30.83
CA LYS A 120 35.95 -8.96 30.71
C LYS A 120 36.51 -10.37 30.96
N ILE A 121 35.66 -11.36 31.21
CA ILE A 121 36.09 -12.73 31.51
C ILE A 121 35.41 -13.64 30.49
N GLN A 122 36.22 -14.41 29.75
CA GLN A 122 35.90 -15.28 28.60
C GLN A 122 35.90 -14.63 27.21
N THR A 123 37.12 -14.40 26.67
CA THR A 123 37.35 -14.48 25.22
C THR A 123 38.64 -15.25 24.96
N ASN A 124 38.53 -16.52 24.54
CA ASN A 124 39.64 -17.33 24.06
C ASN A 124 39.85 -17.17 22.54
N LYS A 125 41.06 -16.74 22.17
CA LYS A 125 41.89 -17.13 21.01
C LYS A 125 41.34 -17.16 19.56
N SER A 126 40.34 -16.37 19.19
CA SER A 126 39.98 -16.20 17.75
C SER A 126 39.59 -14.77 17.33
N PHE A 127 39.92 -13.77 18.15
CA PHE A 127 39.42 -12.40 17.99
C PHE A 127 40.41 -11.36 17.41
N ASP A 128 41.64 -11.75 17.07
CA ASP A 128 42.70 -10.79 16.71
C ASP A 128 42.48 -10.02 15.40
N THR A 129 41.56 -10.45 14.54
CA THR A 129 41.20 -9.71 13.31
C THR A 129 40.07 -8.70 13.47
N LEU A 130 39.25 -8.78 14.54
CA LEU A 130 38.14 -7.86 14.78
C LEU A 130 38.55 -6.68 15.66
N SER A 131 39.50 -6.88 16.57
CA SER A 131 40.09 -5.85 17.43
C SER A 131 40.82 -4.77 16.61
N SER A 132 41.55 -5.14 15.56
CA SER A 132 42.23 -4.20 14.66
C SER A 132 41.26 -3.33 13.84
N ILE A 133 40.11 -3.89 13.42
CA ILE A 133 39.03 -3.15 12.73
C ILE A 133 38.28 -2.20 13.69
N ILE A 134 38.26 -2.50 14.98
CA ILE A 134 37.62 -1.66 16.01
C ILE A 134 38.57 -0.54 16.46
N GLN A 135 39.87 -0.80 16.58
CA GLN A 135 40.88 0.16 17.03
C GLN A 135 41.18 1.24 15.99
N SER A 136 41.16 0.93 14.69
CA SER A 136 41.35 1.94 13.62
C SER A 136 40.22 2.99 13.54
N SER A 137 39.11 2.79 14.26
CA SER A 137 37.96 3.70 14.27
C SER A 137 38.00 4.76 15.37
N GLN A 138 38.98 4.72 16.29
CA GLN A 138 39.05 5.66 17.42
C GLN A 138 40.12 6.77 17.27
N SER A 139 41.02 6.68 16.29
CA SER A 139 42.15 7.61 16.15
C SER A 139 41.94 8.75 15.14
N SER A 140 40.72 8.99 14.64
CA SER A 140 40.47 10.09 13.67
C SER A 140 39.11 10.74 13.83
N GLN A 141 38.86 11.41 14.96
CA GLN A 141 37.84 12.45 15.04
C GLN A 141 38.44 13.70 15.70
N SER A 142 38.98 14.58 14.85
CA SER A 142 39.14 15.98 15.16
C SER A 142 37.80 16.54 15.64
N GLN A 143 37.82 17.16 16.81
CA GLN A 143 36.65 17.74 17.48
C GLN A 143 36.15 18.96 16.70
N THR A 144 35.29 18.77 15.71
CA THR A 144 34.38 19.85 15.29
C THR A 144 33.19 19.86 16.25
N ASN A 145 33.16 20.85 17.15
CA ASN A 145 32.08 21.12 18.10
C ASN A 145 30.74 21.38 17.39
N ILE A 146 30.02 20.31 17.04
CA ILE A 146 28.61 20.38 16.67
C ILE A 146 27.79 20.16 17.95
N ARG A 147 27.17 21.24 18.46
CA ARG A 147 26.24 21.20 19.59
C ARG A 147 25.26 20.02 19.46
N PRO A 148 25.09 19.15 20.48
CA PRO A 148 24.23 17.99 20.36
C PRO A 148 22.76 18.42 20.32
N ARG A 149 22.09 18.24 19.17
CA ARG A 149 20.63 18.32 19.07
C ARG A 149 20.04 17.35 20.11
N LYS A 150 19.27 17.87 21.09
CA LYS A 150 18.52 17.07 22.08
C LYS A 150 17.84 15.89 21.38
N LYS A 151 18.34 14.66 21.59
CA LYS A 151 17.75 13.45 20.98
C LYS A 151 16.32 13.28 21.50
N LYS A 152 15.32 13.47 20.62
CA LYS A 152 13.92 13.24 20.94
C LYS A 152 13.72 11.76 21.31
N ASN A 153 13.32 11.48 22.56
CA ASN A 153 13.10 10.12 23.04
C ASN A 153 11.70 9.62 22.67
N TYR A 154 11.51 9.29 21.38
CA TYR A 154 10.23 8.78 20.87
C TYR A 154 9.78 7.49 21.57
N GLY A 155 10.71 6.65 22.05
CA GLY A 155 10.38 5.41 22.75
C GLY A 155 9.58 5.62 24.03
N ARG A 156 9.95 6.62 24.85
CA ARG A 156 9.17 7.00 26.05
C ARG A 156 7.79 7.54 25.69
N ILE A 157 7.72 8.41 24.67
CA ILE A 157 6.45 9.00 24.20
C ILE A 157 5.51 7.90 23.70
N VAL A 158 5.99 6.94 22.91
CA VAL A 158 5.21 5.80 22.43
C VAL A 158 4.65 4.97 23.58
N LYS A 159 5.46 4.67 24.61
CA LYS A 159 4.99 3.90 25.78
C LYS A 159 3.88 4.64 26.54
N ARG A 160 4.08 5.93 26.81
CA ARG A 160 3.07 6.77 27.49
C ARG A 160 1.78 6.85 26.66
N LEU A 161 1.91 7.06 25.36
CA LEU A 161 0.76 7.14 24.45
C LEU A 161 -0.02 5.83 24.39
N LYS A 162 0.66 4.68 24.34
CA LYS A 162 0.00 3.35 24.43
C LYS A 162 -0.80 3.18 25.71
N TYR A 163 -0.20 3.52 26.84
CA TYR A 163 -0.86 3.44 28.14
C TYR A 163 -2.10 4.33 28.17
N LYS A 164 -1.98 5.57 27.69
CA LYS A 164 -3.09 6.52 27.58
C LYS A 164 -4.21 6.01 26.67
N ILE A 165 -3.88 5.46 25.50
CA ILE A 165 -4.86 4.90 24.56
C ILE A 165 -5.64 3.76 25.22
N HIS A 166 -4.94 2.87 25.92
CA HIS A 166 -5.55 1.75 26.63
C HIS A 166 -6.46 2.23 27.77
N LEU A 167 -5.97 3.12 28.64
CA LEU A 167 -6.72 3.65 29.78
C LEU A 167 -7.95 4.46 29.35
N ALA A 168 -7.89 5.13 28.21
CA ALA A 168 -9.02 5.88 27.66
C ALA A 168 -10.05 5.01 26.91
N ASN A 169 -9.86 3.68 26.84
CA ASN A 169 -10.69 2.77 26.03
C ASN A 169 -10.80 3.23 24.55
N THR A 170 -9.66 3.54 23.93
CA THR A 170 -9.61 4.09 22.56
C THR A 170 -8.85 3.19 21.61
N VAL A 171 -9.21 3.31 20.33
CA VAL A 171 -8.61 2.60 19.21
C VAL A 171 -7.84 3.61 18.38
N LEU A 172 -6.54 3.36 18.21
CA LEU A 172 -5.71 4.04 17.22
C LEU A 172 -5.65 3.22 15.94
N ARG A 173 -6.06 3.80 14.80
CA ARG A 173 -5.91 3.20 13.46
C ARG A 173 -5.24 4.15 12.49
N LYS A 174 -4.63 3.60 11.44
CA LYS A 174 -4.36 4.40 10.23
C LYS A 174 -5.68 4.57 9.48
N THR A 175 -5.82 5.68 8.78
CA THR A 175 -6.92 5.89 7.84
C THR A 175 -6.64 5.22 6.49
N ASP A 176 -7.70 4.85 5.75
CA ASP A 176 -7.60 4.16 4.44
C ASP A 176 -6.86 5.01 3.38
N LYS A 177 -7.31 6.27 3.16
CA LYS A 177 -6.83 7.14 2.06
C LYS A 177 -5.95 8.32 2.52
N SER A 178 -6.28 8.98 3.64
CA SER A 178 -5.55 10.14 4.15
C SER A 178 -4.18 9.79 4.76
N LYS A 179 -3.91 8.50 5.03
CA LYS A 179 -2.64 7.99 5.56
C LYS A 179 -2.18 8.67 6.86
N VAL A 180 -3.11 9.21 7.63
CA VAL A 180 -2.89 9.76 8.98
C VAL A 180 -3.47 8.84 10.05
N PHE A 181 -3.20 9.14 11.32
CA PHE A 181 -3.79 8.45 12.46
C PHE A 181 -5.20 8.94 12.78
N HIS A 182 -6.06 7.99 13.15
CA HIS A 182 -7.40 8.21 13.69
C HIS A 182 -7.46 7.59 15.09
N LEU A 183 -7.95 8.38 16.06
CA LEU A 183 -8.24 8.00 17.43
C LEU A 183 -9.76 8.02 17.61
N GLY A 184 -10.37 6.85 17.77
CA GLY A 184 -11.79 6.67 18.09
C GLY A 184 -11.96 5.90 19.39
N THR A 185 -13.18 5.85 19.92
CA THR A 185 -13.50 4.96 21.05
C THR A 185 -13.60 3.52 20.58
N VAL A 186 -13.31 2.56 21.48
CA VAL A 186 -13.47 1.13 21.19
C VAL A 186 -14.92 0.80 20.82
N ASP A 187 -15.88 1.30 21.59
CA ASP A 187 -17.30 0.99 21.43
C ASP A 187 -17.84 1.44 20.06
N HIS A 188 -17.52 2.66 19.63
CA HIS A 188 -17.92 3.14 18.30
C HIS A 188 -17.24 2.35 17.17
N TYR A 189 -16.02 1.87 17.39
CA TYR A 189 -15.31 1.05 16.41
C TYR A 189 -15.91 -0.37 16.31
N GLN A 190 -16.32 -0.97 17.43
CA GLN A 190 -16.99 -2.26 17.50
C GLN A 190 -18.41 -2.19 16.91
N LYS A 191 -19.20 -1.19 17.31
CA LYS A 191 -20.54 -0.98 16.73
C LYS A 191 -20.49 -0.89 15.21
N LYS A 192 -19.54 -0.14 14.65
CA LYS A 192 -19.37 -0.01 13.20
C LYS A 192 -18.85 -1.26 12.50
N SER A 193 -18.09 -2.11 13.19
CA SER A 193 -17.68 -3.38 12.61
C SER A 193 -18.87 -4.33 12.57
N GLU A 194 -19.66 -4.41 13.63
CA GLU A 194 -20.91 -5.17 13.72
C GLU A 194 -21.92 -4.74 12.65
N GLU A 195 -22.19 -3.43 12.53
CA GLU A 195 -23.03 -2.86 11.46
C GLU A 195 -22.54 -3.28 10.06
N TYR A 196 -21.22 -3.34 9.83
CA TYR A 196 -20.66 -3.81 8.56
C TYR A 196 -20.89 -5.31 8.36
N MET A 197 -20.69 -6.13 9.38
CA MET A 197 -20.91 -7.58 9.31
C MET A 197 -22.37 -7.89 9.03
N GLU A 198 -23.29 -7.19 9.71
CA GLU A 198 -24.74 -7.36 9.56
C GLU A 198 -25.21 -6.90 8.18
N LYS A 199 -24.78 -5.72 7.71
CA LYS A 199 -25.10 -5.20 6.38
C LYS A 199 -24.70 -6.19 5.27
N THR A 200 -23.50 -6.77 5.38
CA THR A 200 -22.94 -7.62 4.32
C THR A 200 -23.35 -9.08 4.43
N LYS A 201 -23.72 -9.54 5.64
CA LYS A 201 -23.96 -10.95 5.99
C LYS A 201 -22.84 -11.89 5.53
N ALA A 202 -21.62 -11.36 5.44
CA ALA A 202 -20.51 -12.07 4.81
C ALA A 202 -19.74 -12.97 5.78
N TYR A 203 -19.89 -12.77 7.08
CA TYR A 203 -19.10 -13.43 8.11
C TYR A 203 -20.00 -14.18 9.09
N GLN A 204 -19.65 -15.44 9.33
CA GLN A 204 -20.27 -16.30 10.33
C GLN A 204 -19.32 -16.46 11.52
N CYS A 205 -19.79 -16.18 12.73
CA CYS A 205 -19.01 -16.43 13.94
C CYS A 205 -18.98 -17.94 14.26
N LEU A 206 -17.80 -18.46 14.59
CA LEU A 206 -17.55 -19.84 14.98
C LEU A 206 -17.27 -19.99 16.49
N GLY A 207 -17.25 -18.89 17.24
CA GLY A 207 -16.91 -18.87 18.66
C GLY A 207 -15.39 -18.87 18.90
N VAL A 208 -14.93 -19.62 19.90
CA VAL A 208 -13.55 -19.55 20.42
C VAL A 208 -12.68 -20.76 20.05
N ALA A 209 -13.24 -21.77 19.37
CA ALA A 209 -12.48 -22.93 18.91
C ALA A 209 -11.62 -22.56 17.69
N ASP A 210 -10.31 -22.76 17.78
CA ASP A 210 -9.38 -22.42 16.69
C ASP A 210 -9.57 -23.36 15.48
N PRO A 211 -9.99 -22.84 14.30
CA PRO A 211 -10.18 -23.66 13.10
C PRO A 211 -8.87 -24.02 12.40
N LEU A 212 -7.73 -23.44 12.80
CA LEU A 212 -6.47 -23.59 12.09
C LEU A 212 -5.98 -25.05 11.95
N PRO A 213 -5.98 -25.91 12.99
CA PRO A 213 -5.48 -27.28 12.87
C PRO A 213 -6.26 -28.10 11.85
N ASP A 214 -7.58 -28.02 11.91
CA ASP A 214 -8.49 -28.71 10.98
C ASP A 214 -8.39 -28.13 9.55
N LEU A 215 -8.27 -26.81 9.40
CA LEU A 215 -8.05 -26.17 8.10
C LEU A 215 -6.74 -26.65 7.43
N ILE A 216 -5.66 -26.79 8.20
CA ILE A 216 -4.38 -27.33 7.72
C ILE A 216 -4.57 -28.79 7.26
N GLN A 217 -5.17 -29.62 8.10
CA GLN A 217 -5.38 -31.04 7.81
C GLN A 217 -6.22 -31.24 6.55
N ARG A 218 -7.37 -30.57 6.46
CA ARG A 218 -8.29 -30.67 5.30
C ARG A 218 -7.63 -30.18 4.02
N THR A 219 -6.90 -29.06 4.08
CA THR A 219 -6.22 -28.52 2.88
C THR A 219 -5.10 -29.45 2.39
N ASN A 220 -4.27 -29.97 3.30
CA ASN A 220 -3.19 -30.90 2.93
C ASN A 220 -3.75 -32.23 2.40
N LYS A 221 -4.79 -32.77 3.03
CA LYS A 221 -5.50 -33.97 2.54
C LYS A 221 -6.01 -33.74 1.11
N TYR A 222 -6.70 -32.62 0.87
CA TYR A 222 -7.22 -32.28 -0.45
C TYR A 222 -6.11 -32.19 -1.52
N LEU A 223 -4.98 -31.55 -1.20
CA LEU A 223 -3.85 -31.48 -2.12
C LEU A 223 -3.22 -32.86 -2.38
N LEU A 224 -3.17 -33.73 -1.37
CA LEU A 224 -2.67 -35.10 -1.51
C LEU A 224 -3.59 -35.91 -2.43
N ASP A 225 -4.91 -35.80 -2.25
CA ASP A 225 -5.89 -36.48 -3.10
C ASP A 225 -5.76 -36.05 -4.57
N LEU A 226 -5.60 -34.74 -4.82
CA LEU A 226 -5.34 -34.23 -6.17
C LEU A 226 -4.02 -34.76 -6.75
N ARG A 227 -2.98 -34.92 -5.94
CA ARG A 227 -1.70 -35.49 -6.38
C ARG A 227 -1.84 -36.96 -6.71
N LEU A 228 -2.47 -37.76 -5.84
CA LEU A 228 -2.67 -39.20 -6.06
C LEU A 228 -3.50 -39.48 -7.31
N ALA A 229 -4.53 -38.65 -7.55
CA ALA A 229 -5.32 -38.70 -8.77
C ALA A 229 -4.58 -38.17 -10.02
N LYS A 230 -3.35 -37.67 -9.89
CA LYS A 230 -2.53 -37.05 -10.96
C LYS A 230 -3.14 -35.76 -11.56
N TRP A 231 -3.89 -35.01 -10.75
CA TRP A 231 -4.45 -33.70 -11.12
C TRP A 231 -3.47 -32.56 -10.93
N ILE A 232 -2.52 -32.75 -10.02
CA ILE A 232 -1.34 -31.90 -9.82
C ILE A 232 -0.07 -32.76 -9.80
N THR A 233 1.04 -32.18 -10.22
CA THR A 233 2.37 -32.82 -10.20
C THR A 233 2.95 -32.87 -8.80
N GLN A 234 4.00 -33.69 -8.62
CA GLN A 234 4.80 -33.73 -7.39
C GLN A 234 5.28 -32.34 -6.95
N LYS A 235 5.87 -31.62 -7.90
CA LYS A 235 6.43 -30.28 -7.67
C LYS A 235 5.36 -29.28 -7.24
N GLN A 236 4.18 -29.32 -7.86
CA GLN A 236 3.05 -28.48 -7.48
C GLN A 236 2.53 -28.85 -6.09
N TYR A 237 2.42 -30.15 -5.76
CA TYR A 237 2.03 -30.59 -4.43
C TYR A 237 2.99 -30.06 -3.36
N GLU A 238 4.30 -30.20 -3.54
CA GLU A 238 5.31 -29.69 -2.60
C GLU A 238 5.26 -28.16 -2.46
N GLN A 239 5.02 -27.46 -3.56
CA GLN A 239 4.89 -26.00 -3.58
C GLN A 239 3.64 -25.51 -2.84
N LEU A 240 2.52 -26.22 -2.98
CA LEU A 240 1.21 -25.80 -2.45
C LEU A 240 0.94 -26.30 -1.04
N SER A 241 1.58 -27.41 -0.63
CA SER A 241 1.37 -28.03 0.69
C SER A 241 1.71 -27.09 1.84
N ILE A 242 0.92 -27.22 2.91
CA ILE A 242 1.04 -26.44 4.13
C ILE A 242 1.98 -27.15 5.08
N LYS A 243 2.94 -26.39 5.60
CA LYS A 243 3.76 -26.78 6.73
C LYS A 243 3.17 -26.12 7.99
N PRO A 244 2.74 -26.89 9.00
CA PRO A 244 2.08 -26.33 10.19
C PRO A 244 2.84 -25.18 10.86
N ASN A 245 4.18 -25.29 10.91
CA ASN A 245 5.04 -24.30 11.56
C ASN A 245 5.22 -22.99 10.75
N GLU A 246 4.70 -22.91 9.53
CA GLU A 246 4.84 -21.75 8.64
C GLU A 246 3.57 -20.90 8.52
N VAL A 247 2.44 -21.38 9.05
CA VAL A 247 1.12 -20.77 8.86
C VAL A 247 0.52 -20.21 10.15
N GLU A 248 -0.36 -19.23 10.00
CA GLU A 248 -1.20 -18.69 11.07
C GLU A 248 -2.54 -18.27 10.48
N LEU A 249 -3.59 -18.26 11.29
CA LEU A 249 -4.89 -17.78 10.86
C LEU A 249 -4.82 -16.28 10.51
N ALA A 250 -5.64 -15.85 9.57
CA ALA A 250 -5.72 -14.44 9.22
C ALA A 250 -6.36 -13.64 10.37
N HIS A 251 -6.12 -12.33 10.41
CA HIS A 251 -6.75 -11.43 11.38
C HIS A 251 -7.49 -10.31 10.66
N LEU A 252 -8.77 -10.12 11.00
CA LEU A 252 -9.59 -9.03 10.49
C LEU A 252 -9.34 -7.76 11.29
N TYR A 253 -9.13 -6.64 10.61
CA TYR A 253 -9.18 -5.32 11.21
C TYR A 253 -9.77 -4.33 10.24
N TYR A 254 -10.21 -3.19 10.76
CA TYR A 254 -10.84 -2.16 9.94
C TYR A 254 -10.03 -0.86 9.89
N LEU A 255 -10.06 -0.21 8.73
CA LEU A 255 -9.49 1.11 8.51
C LEU A 255 -10.62 2.15 8.40
N PRO A 256 -10.60 3.22 9.22
CA PRO A 256 -11.57 4.30 9.09
C PRO A 256 -11.44 5.03 7.74
N LYS A 257 -12.55 5.13 7.01
CA LYS A 257 -12.70 5.96 5.81
C LYS A 257 -13.00 7.40 6.22
N ALA A 258 -12.02 8.05 6.85
CA ALA A 258 -12.13 9.41 7.41
C ALA A 258 -12.48 10.54 6.43
N HIS A 259 -12.56 10.23 5.14
CA HIS A 259 -12.94 11.12 4.06
C HIS A 259 -14.44 11.08 3.73
N LYS A 260 -15.20 10.24 4.41
CA LYS A 260 -16.66 10.12 4.30
C LYS A 260 -17.30 10.56 5.63
N PRO A 261 -18.52 11.15 5.61
CA PRO A 261 -19.25 11.50 6.82
C PRO A 261 -19.52 10.25 7.67
N GLY A 262 -19.55 10.40 9.01
CA GLY A 262 -19.76 9.29 9.93
C GLY A 262 -18.81 8.12 9.65
N PRO A 263 -17.48 8.34 9.63
CA PRO A 263 -16.52 7.58 8.82
C PRO A 263 -16.74 6.07 8.88
N PRO A 264 -17.17 5.44 7.78
CA PRO A 264 -17.40 4.00 7.72
C PRO A 264 -16.06 3.26 7.77
N LEU A 265 -16.13 1.97 8.06
CA LEU A 265 -14.99 1.11 8.22
C LEU A 265 -14.70 0.32 6.93
N ARG A 266 -13.42 0.16 6.55
CA ARG A 266 -12.98 -0.74 5.49
C ARG A 266 -12.42 -2.02 6.12
N PRO A 267 -12.99 -3.20 5.93
CA PRO A 267 -12.40 -4.44 6.45
C PRO A 267 -11.11 -4.77 5.71
N ILE A 268 -10.16 -5.33 6.43
CA ILE A 268 -8.91 -5.88 5.90
C ILE A 268 -8.65 -7.21 6.60
N ILE A 269 -8.62 -8.29 5.84
CA ILE A 269 -8.26 -9.62 6.32
C ILE A 269 -6.76 -9.81 6.04
N SER A 270 -5.94 -9.72 7.08
CA SER A 270 -4.49 -9.89 6.97
C SER A 270 -4.10 -11.36 7.09
N GLY A 271 -4.00 -12.03 5.95
CA GLY A 271 -3.71 -13.46 5.85
C GLY A 271 -2.39 -13.81 5.12
N LEU A 272 -1.30 -13.09 5.38
CA LEU A 272 -0.01 -13.33 4.67
C LEU A 272 0.56 -14.74 4.86
N LYS A 273 0.18 -15.41 5.94
CA LYS A 273 0.55 -16.77 6.32
C LYS A 273 -0.66 -17.70 6.41
N HIS A 274 -1.80 -17.28 5.85
CA HIS A 274 -3.03 -18.06 5.88
C HIS A 274 -2.83 -19.38 5.11
N PRO A 275 -3.43 -20.51 5.55
CA PRO A 275 -3.27 -21.82 4.90
C PRO A 275 -3.49 -21.83 3.37
N THR A 276 -4.44 -21.04 2.86
CA THR A 276 -4.75 -20.97 1.41
C THR A 276 -3.88 -19.99 0.62
N ILE A 277 -2.97 -19.23 1.25
CA ILE A 277 -2.28 -18.11 0.59
C ILE A 277 -1.33 -18.55 -0.54
N LYS A 278 -0.69 -19.72 -0.39
CA LYS A 278 0.21 -20.28 -1.42
C LYS A 278 -0.58 -20.64 -2.69
N ILE A 279 -1.72 -21.29 -2.51
CA ILE A 279 -2.65 -21.66 -3.60
C ILE A 279 -3.21 -20.39 -4.27
N SER A 280 -3.67 -19.43 -3.48
CA SER A 280 -4.21 -18.16 -3.98
C SER A 280 -3.21 -17.40 -4.86
N LYS A 281 -1.96 -17.25 -4.41
CA LYS A 281 -0.89 -16.62 -5.19
C LYS A 281 -0.57 -17.38 -6.47
N PHE A 282 -0.40 -18.70 -6.35
CA PHE A 282 -0.07 -19.55 -7.48
C PHE A 282 -1.13 -19.45 -8.59
N LEU A 283 -2.42 -19.44 -8.22
CA LEU A 283 -3.51 -19.27 -9.17
C LEU A 283 -3.58 -17.85 -9.75
N ASP A 284 -3.45 -16.81 -8.93
CA ASP A 284 -3.45 -15.42 -9.41
C ASP A 284 -2.31 -15.15 -10.41
N ASP A 285 -1.11 -15.66 -10.14
CA ASP A 285 0.04 -15.53 -11.05
C ASP A 285 -0.20 -16.18 -12.42
N LEU A 286 -0.98 -17.27 -12.47
CA LEU A 286 -1.36 -17.94 -13.71
C LEU A 286 -2.52 -17.26 -14.43
N LEU A 287 -3.49 -16.73 -13.69
CA LEU A 287 -4.80 -16.34 -14.22
C LEU A 287 -4.92 -14.84 -14.49
N ARG A 288 -4.28 -13.99 -13.70
CA ARG A 288 -4.37 -12.53 -13.88
C ARG A 288 -3.88 -12.07 -15.25
N PRO A 289 -2.75 -12.56 -15.80
CA PRO A 289 -2.30 -12.16 -17.14
C PRO A 289 -3.33 -12.49 -18.23
N LEU A 290 -4.03 -13.64 -18.11
CA LEU A 290 -5.07 -14.04 -19.05
C LEU A 290 -6.29 -13.09 -18.98
N PHE A 291 -6.68 -12.73 -17.76
CA PHE A 291 -7.74 -11.75 -17.55
C PHE A 291 -7.36 -10.39 -18.15
N ASP A 292 -6.17 -9.87 -17.82
CA ASP A 292 -5.70 -8.56 -18.27
C ASP A 292 -5.66 -8.48 -19.81
N GLN A 293 -5.24 -9.56 -20.47
CA GLN A 293 -5.27 -9.66 -21.93
C GLN A 293 -6.70 -9.67 -22.50
N MET A 294 -7.63 -10.42 -21.88
CA MET A 294 -9.02 -10.50 -22.34
C MET A 294 -9.78 -9.18 -22.13
N ALA A 295 -9.49 -8.46 -21.05
CA ALA A 295 -10.24 -7.28 -20.62
C ALA A 295 -9.61 -5.94 -21.06
N LEU A 296 -8.51 -5.96 -21.82
CA LEU A 296 -7.73 -4.77 -22.21
C LEU A 296 -8.55 -3.60 -22.75
N ASN A 297 -9.66 -3.89 -23.45
CA ASN A 297 -10.49 -2.85 -24.05
C ASN A 297 -11.51 -2.22 -23.09
N SER A 298 -11.82 -2.86 -21.95
CA SER A 298 -12.82 -2.38 -20.97
C SER A 298 -12.23 -2.08 -19.60
N THR A 299 -10.94 -2.34 -19.39
CA THR A 299 -10.24 -2.04 -18.13
C THR A 299 -9.06 -1.13 -18.34
N VAL A 300 -8.71 -0.37 -17.31
CA VAL A 300 -7.47 0.41 -17.23
C VAL A 300 -6.63 -0.04 -16.04
N THR A 301 -5.32 0.16 -16.14
CA THR A 301 -4.36 -0.24 -15.09
C THR A 301 -3.96 0.90 -14.16
N SER A 302 -4.23 2.15 -14.54
CA SER A 302 -3.91 3.34 -13.76
C SER A 302 -4.67 4.57 -14.26
N GLY A 303 -4.67 5.66 -13.47
CA GLY A 303 -5.19 6.94 -13.95
C GLY A 303 -4.41 7.48 -15.16
N PHE A 304 -3.12 7.15 -15.26
CA PHE A 304 -2.30 7.51 -16.42
C PHE A 304 -2.75 6.80 -17.72
N ASP A 305 -3.06 5.51 -17.61
CA ASP A 305 -3.60 4.70 -18.70
C ASP A 305 -4.93 5.30 -19.21
N LEU A 306 -5.81 5.68 -18.29
CA LEU A 306 -7.05 6.40 -18.62
C LEU A 306 -6.77 7.73 -19.34
N VAL A 307 -5.85 8.56 -18.84
CA VAL A 307 -5.50 9.84 -19.50
C VAL A 307 -5.07 9.64 -20.95
N LYS A 308 -4.30 8.59 -21.23
CA LYS A 308 -3.84 8.27 -22.59
C LYS A 308 -5.04 7.95 -23.50
N GLN A 309 -5.93 7.07 -23.05
CA GLN A 309 -7.11 6.65 -23.81
C GLN A 309 -8.11 7.81 -23.98
N LEU A 310 -8.40 8.53 -22.91
CA LEU A 310 -9.35 9.64 -22.89
C LEU A 310 -8.90 10.78 -23.81
N ARG A 311 -7.61 11.12 -23.81
CA ARG A 311 -7.06 12.16 -24.69
C ARG A 311 -7.14 11.78 -26.17
N GLN A 312 -6.95 10.50 -26.50
CA GLN A 312 -7.08 10.03 -27.88
C GLN A 312 -8.54 10.13 -28.33
N TRP A 313 -9.47 9.66 -27.50
CA TRP A 313 -10.90 9.72 -27.77
C TRP A 313 -11.41 11.16 -27.86
N SER A 314 -10.98 12.05 -26.96
CA SER A 314 -11.52 13.40 -26.83
C SER A 314 -11.28 14.27 -28.07
N ARG A 315 -10.25 14.00 -28.87
CA ARG A 315 -9.94 14.77 -30.08
C ARG A 315 -11.07 14.75 -31.11
N ASN A 316 -11.82 13.65 -31.18
CA ASN A 316 -12.83 13.44 -32.22
C ASN A 316 -14.25 13.28 -31.66
N HIS A 317 -14.40 13.07 -30.35
CA HIS A 317 -15.69 12.67 -29.76
C HIS A 317 -16.14 13.54 -28.59
N LEU A 318 -15.25 14.34 -27.99
CA LEU A 318 -15.63 15.20 -26.86
C LEU A 318 -16.41 16.41 -27.40
N LYS A 319 -17.63 16.58 -26.90
CA LYS A 319 -18.50 17.70 -27.23
C LYS A 319 -18.72 18.57 -26.00
N GLN A 320 -19.28 19.77 -26.18
CA GLN A 320 -19.62 20.66 -25.06
C GLN A 320 -20.61 20.00 -24.10
N GLU A 321 -21.60 19.26 -24.63
CA GLU A 321 -22.61 18.55 -23.84
C GLU A 321 -22.13 17.21 -23.25
N THR A 322 -20.91 16.76 -23.57
CA THR A 322 -20.40 15.49 -23.04
C THR A 322 -20.24 15.57 -21.53
N LEU A 323 -20.88 14.64 -20.84
CA LEU A 323 -20.75 14.44 -19.41
C LEU A 323 -19.76 13.31 -19.12
N PHE A 324 -19.06 13.47 -18.02
CA PHE A 324 -18.30 12.39 -17.42
C PHE A 324 -19.10 11.78 -16.28
N CYS A 325 -18.96 10.48 -16.10
CA CYS A 325 -19.55 9.78 -14.96
C CYS A 325 -18.56 8.80 -14.37
N THR A 326 -18.44 8.83 -13.05
CA THR A 326 -17.72 7.82 -12.28
C THR A 326 -18.70 7.01 -11.45
N ILE A 327 -18.48 5.70 -11.41
CA ILE A 327 -19.37 4.76 -10.73
C ILE A 327 -18.53 3.91 -9.77
N ASP A 328 -18.88 3.92 -8.48
CA ASP A 328 -18.24 3.11 -7.43
C ASP A 328 -19.05 1.82 -7.23
N VAL A 329 -18.39 0.67 -7.30
CA VAL A 329 -18.99 -0.63 -6.96
C VAL A 329 -18.85 -0.87 -5.45
N THR A 330 -19.98 -0.91 -4.76
CA THR A 330 -19.99 -1.00 -3.29
C THR A 330 -19.51 -2.37 -2.80
N ASP A 331 -18.48 -2.37 -1.95
CA ASP A 331 -18.00 -3.55 -1.21
C ASP A 331 -17.67 -4.78 -2.10
N LEU A 332 -17.23 -4.58 -3.35
CA LEU A 332 -17.05 -5.60 -4.39
C LEU A 332 -16.56 -6.96 -3.88
N TYR A 333 -15.38 -7.04 -3.26
CA TYR A 333 -14.80 -8.32 -2.82
C TYR A 333 -15.63 -9.06 -1.78
N THR A 334 -16.38 -8.35 -0.94
CA THR A 334 -17.24 -8.96 0.09
C THR A 334 -18.55 -9.46 -0.51
N MET A 335 -19.01 -8.84 -1.59
CA MET A 335 -20.34 -9.09 -2.15
C MET A 335 -20.35 -10.15 -3.26
N VAL A 336 -19.23 -10.34 -3.99
CA VAL A 336 -19.12 -11.36 -5.05
C VAL A 336 -19.47 -12.75 -4.51
N PRO A 337 -20.50 -13.44 -5.04
CA PRO A 337 -20.82 -14.79 -4.62
C PRO A 337 -19.68 -15.77 -4.92
N GLN A 338 -19.39 -16.67 -3.96
CA GLN A 338 -18.21 -17.54 -4.06
C GLN A 338 -18.29 -18.53 -5.22
N ILE A 339 -19.47 -19.10 -5.47
CA ILE A 339 -19.67 -20.10 -6.53
C ILE A 339 -19.67 -19.40 -7.89
N GLU A 340 -20.47 -18.37 -8.04
CA GLU A 340 -20.67 -17.63 -9.28
C GLU A 340 -19.39 -16.88 -9.70
N GLY A 341 -18.60 -16.40 -8.72
CA GLY A 341 -17.26 -15.89 -8.98
C GLY A 341 -16.33 -16.94 -9.60
N VAL A 342 -16.30 -18.16 -9.05
CA VAL A 342 -15.50 -19.26 -9.61
C VAL A 342 -16.05 -19.72 -10.96
N LEU A 343 -17.36 -19.72 -11.17
CA LEU A 343 -17.97 -20.01 -12.47
C LEU A 343 -17.64 -18.92 -13.50
N SER A 344 -17.52 -17.66 -13.09
CA SER A 344 -17.08 -16.57 -13.97
C SER A 344 -15.63 -16.77 -14.42
N LEU A 345 -14.75 -17.22 -13.52
CA LEU A 345 -13.41 -17.65 -13.90
C LEU A 345 -13.45 -18.80 -14.92
N LYS A 346 -14.33 -19.80 -14.73
CA LYS A 346 -14.50 -20.89 -15.70
C LYS A 346 -14.94 -20.35 -17.07
N LYS A 347 -15.95 -19.48 -17.10
CA LYS A 347 -16.44 -18.82 -18.33
C LYS A 347 -15.32 -18.11 -19.08
N MET A 348 -14.43 -17.40 -18.37
CA MET A 348 -13.25 -16.78 -18.98
C MET A 348 -12.34 -17.82 -19.65
N LEU A 349 -12.00 -18.90 -18.94
CA LEU A 349 -11.12 -19.96 -19.49
C LEU A 349 -11.75 -20.66 -20.70
N ASP A 350 -13.07 -20.89 -20.67
CA ASP A 350 -13.82 -21.45 -21.79
C ASP A 350 -13.84 -20.50 -23.00
N GLN A 351 -14.03 -19.18 -22.79
CA GLN A 351 -13.98 -18.17 -23.87
C GLN A 351 -12.60 -18.09 -24.52
N LEU A 352 -11.54 -18.24 -23.73
CA LEU A 352 -10.16 -18.33 -24.22
C LEU A 352 -9.84 -19.69 -24.85
N LYS A 353 -10.80 -20.64 -24.88
CA LYS A 353 -10.67 -22.00 -25.41
C LYS A 353 -9.50 -22.78 -24.79
N LEU A 354 -9.17 -22.48 -23.53
CA LEU A 354 -8.04 -23.10 -22.83
C LEU A 354 -8.50 -24.41 -22.17
N LYS A 355 -7.77 -25.50 -22.44
CA LYS A 355 -7.95 -26.78 -21.75
C LYS A 355 -7.08 -26.89 -20.49
N GLN A 356 -5.96 -26.16 -20.47
CA GLN A 356 -5.01 -26.13 -19.38
C GLN A 356 -4.29 -24.78 -19.29
N VAL A 357 -3.85 -24.40 -18.09
CA VAL A 357 -3.03 -23.21 -17.82
C VAL A 357 -1.92 -23.60 -16.85
N GLY A 358 -0.66 -23.26 -17.17
CA GLY A 358 0.47 -23.57 -16.28
C GLY A 358 0.63 -25.07 -15.96
N GLY A 359 0.25 -25.95 -16.91
CA GLY A 359 0.25 -27.41 -16.72
C GLY A 359 -0.89 -27.95 -15.85
N LEU A 360 -1.87 -27.13 -15.47
CA LEU A 360 -3.08 -27.57 -14.79
C LEU A 360 -4.27 -27.58 -15.73
N LYS A 361 -5.05 -28.67 -15.71
CA LYS A 361 -6.37 -28.71 -16.37
C LYS A 361 -7.28 -27.63 -15.76
N VAL A 362 -8.18 -27.07 -16.56
CA VAL A 362 -9.18 -26.09 -16.09
C VAL A 362 -9.95 -26.61 -14.88
N GLU A 363 -10.35 -27.88 -14.90
CA GLU A 363 -11.11 -28.50 -13.80
C GLU A 363 -10.30 -28.51 -12.48
N THR A 364 -8.97 -28.70 -12.52
CA THR A 364 -8.10 -28.55 -11.35
C THR A 364 -8.06 -27.10 -10.87
N ILE A 365 -7.99 -26.14 -11.79
CA ILE A 365 -7.97 -24.70 -11.46
C ILE A 365 -9.27 -24.31 -10.75
N ILE A 366 -10.42 -24.71 -11.27
CA ILE A 366 -11.74 -24.43 -10.67
C ILE A 366 -11.84 -25.03 -9.27
N ARG A 367 -11.37 -26.26 -9.09
CA ARG A 367 -11.32 -26.94 -7.79
C ARG A 367 -10.45 -26.22 -6.76
N LEU A 368 -9.26 -25.80 -7.14
CA LEU A 368 -8.36 -25.05 -6.26
C LEU A 368 -8.90 -23.64 -5.97
N SER A 369 -9.50 -22.98 -6.96
CA SER A 369 -10.16 -21.68 -6.79
C SER A 369 -11.32 -21.76 -5.80
N ARG A 370 -12.17 -22.78 -5.91
CA ARG A 370 -13.24 -23.04 -4.94
C ARG A 370 -12.69 -23.24 -3.54
N LEU A 371 -11.65 -24.06 -3.38
CA LEU A 371 -10.98 -24.27 -2.10
C LEU A 371 -10.52 -22.94 -1.47
N VAL A 372 -9.90 -22.05 -2.24
CA VAL A 372 -9.45 -20.74 -1.75
C VAL A 372 -10.65 -19.85 -1.36
N MET A 373 -11.70 -19.83 -2.17
CA MET A 373 -12.87 -18.96 -1.92
C MET A 373 -13.68 -19.42 -0.70
N THR A 374 -13.83 -20.73 -0.46
CA THR A 374 -14.67 -21.26 0.62
C THR A 374 -13.94 -21.44 1.95
N ASN A 375 -12.61 -21.37 1.99
CA ASN A 375 -11.84 -21.61 3.21
C ASN A 375 -11.17 -20.34 3.75
N ASN A 376 -11.93 -19.25 3.83
CA ASN A 376 -11.48 -17.98 4.37
C ASN A 376 -11.84 -17.87 5.85
N TYR A 377 -10.91 -18.23 6.73
CA TYR A 377 -11.09 -18.19 8.19
C TYR A 377 -10.16 -17.15 8.81
N PHE A 378 -10.66 -16.43 9.81
CA PHE A 378 -9.90 -15.39 10.48
C PHE A 378 -10.34 -15.18 11.93
N SER A 379 -9.46 -14.56 12.72
CA SER A 379 -9.79 -14.08 14.05
C SER A 379 -10.20 -12.60 14.03
N TYR A 380 -11.15 -12.27 14.89
CA TYR A 380 -11.56 -10.90 15.19
C TYR A 380 -12.05 -10.83 16.63
N ASN A 381 -11.51 -9.88 17.40
CA ASN A 381 -11.94 -9.60 18.77
C ASN A 381 -12.01 -10.84 19.69
N GLY A 382 -11.02 -11.73 19.61
CA GLY A 382 -10.95 -12.95 20.44
C GLY A 382 -11.85 -14.11 19.98
N GLN A 383 -12.59 -13.94 18.89
CA GLN A 383 -13.42 -14.98 18.28
C GLN A 383 -12.91 -15.34 16.87
N PHE A 384 -13.30 -16.51 16.40
CA PHE A 384 -13.03 -17.01 15.06
C PHE A 384 -14.25 -16.88 14.18
N TYR A 385 -14.01 -16.58 12.90
CA TYR A 385 -15.03 -16.34 11.90
C TYR A 385 -14.71 -17.08 10.61
N HIS A 386 -15.76 -17.44 9.89
CA HIS A 386 -15.73 -17.95 8.53
C HIS A 386 -16.37 -16.94 7.58
N GLN A 387 -15.70 -16.62 6.48
CA GLN A 387 -16.29 -15.82 5.41
C GLN A 387 -17.10 -16.70 4.47
N VAL A 388 -18.42 -16.55 4.53
CA VAL A 388 -19.41 -17.33 3.76
C VAL A 388 -19.84 -16.64 2.47
N ARG A 389 -19.55 -15.34 2.32
CA ARG A 389 -19.81 -14.55 1.10
C ARG A 389 -18.59 -13.73 0.72
N GLY A 390 -18.35 -13.55 -0.58
CA GLY A 390 -17.16 -12.84 -1.03
C GLY A 390 -15.88 -13.65 -0.85
N GLY A 391 -14.77 -13.01 -1.20
CA GLY A 391 -13.44 -13.49 -0.89
C GLY A 391 -12.72 -12.55 0.09
N ALA A 392 -11.66 -13.05 0.72
CA ALA A 392 -10.90 -12.24 1.67
C ALA A 392 -10.21 -11.05 0.95
N MET A 393 -10.38 -9.83 1.47
CA MET A 393 -9.80 -8.57 0.91
C MET A 393 -8.26 -8.50 0.94
N GLY A 394 -7.56 -9.58 1.27
CA GLY A 394 -6.10 -9.72 1.20
C GLY A 394 -5.62 -10.94 0.41
N SER A 395 -6.54 -11.72 -0.17
CA SER A 395 -6.24 -12.90 -0.98
C SER A 395 -6.02 -12.46 -2.44
N PRO A 396 -4.86 -12.76 -3.06
CA PRO A 396 -4.59 -12.39 -4.45
C PRO A 396 -5.64 -12.90 -5.44
N LEU A 397 -6.03 -14.17 -5.36
CA LEU A 397 -7.03 -14.76 -6.24
C LEU A 397 -8.41 -14.09 -6.17
N THR A 398 -8.78 -13.53 -5.01
CA THR A 398 -10.07 -12.81 -4.87
C THR A 398 -10.16 -11.65 -5.87
N LEU A 399 -9.05 -10.95 -6.13
CA LEU A 399 -8.99 -9.88 -7.13
C LEU A 399 -9.31 -10.43 -8.53
N THR A 400 -8.63 -11.50 -8.95
CA THR A 400 -8.81 -12.11 -10.28
C THR A 400 -10.25 -12.58 -10.46
N ILE A 401 -10.81 -13.27 -9.46
CA ILE A 401 -12.19 -13.78 -9.49
C ILE A 401 -13.20 -12.64 -9.55
N SER A 402 -13.03 -11.60 -8.73
CA SER A 402 -13.94 -10.43 -8.73
C SER A 402 -13.88 -9.68 -10.06
N ASN A 403 -12.70 -9.59 -10.66
CA ASN A 403 -12.52 -9.01 -11.99
C ASN A 403 -13.20 -9.84 -13.09
N CYS A 404 -13.10 -11.18 -13.04
CA CYS A 404 -13.83 -12.06 -13.95
C CYS A 404 -15.34 -11.87 -13.80
N TYR A 405 -15.84 -11.85 -12.55
CA TYR A 405 -17.26 -11.63 -12.26
C TYR A 405 -17.76 -10.30 -12.85
N MET A 406 -17.04 -9.20 -12.56
CA MET A 406 -17.35 -7.88 -13.10
C MET A 406 -17.29 -7.81 -14.61
N TYR A 407 -16.34 -8.51 -15.24
CA TYR A 407 -16.20 -8.53 -16.71
C TYR A 407 -17.46 -9.08 -17.39
N PHE A 408 -18.07 -10.12 -16.84
CA PHE A 408 -19.31 -10.68 -17.40
C PHE A 408 -20.53 -9.82 -17.07
N PHE A 409 -20.60 -9.28 -15.86
CA PHE A 409 -21.65 -8.34 -15.45
C PHE A 409 -21.69 -7.10 -16.36
N GLU A 410 -20.53 -6.51 -16.65
CA GLU A 410 -20.46 -5.21 -17.32
C GLU A 410 -20.64 -5.26 -18.85
N ARG A 411 -20.71 -6.44 -19.47
CA ARG A 411 -20.75 -6.61 -20.95
C ARG A 411 -21.84 -5.77 -21.61
N GLN A 412 -23.04 -5.79 -21.04
CA GLN A 412 -24.18 -5.06 -21.60
C GLN A 412 -23.98 -3.55 -21.47
N ILE A 413 -23.46 -3.10 -20.32
CA ILE A 413 -23.15 -1.69 -20.04
C ILE A 413 -22.09 -1.18 -21.02
N VAL A 414 -20.98 -1.93 -21.17
CA VAL A 414 -19.89 -1.59 -22.11
C VAL A 414 -20.43 -1.40 -23.52
N ASN A 415 -21.28 -2.33 -23.99
CA ASN A 415 -21.85 -2.25 -25.33
C ASN A 415 -22.78 -1.05 -25.48
N GLN A 416 -23.67 -0.81 -24.50
CA GLN A 416 -24.57 0.35 -24.51
C GLN A 416 -23.80 1.68 -24.59
N ILE A 417 -22.75 1.84 -23.77
CA ILE A 417 -21.94 3.06 -23.73
C ILE A 417 -21.17 3.25 -25.04
N ARG A 418 -20.51 2.20 -25.55
CA ARG A 418 -19.76 2.30 -26.81
C ARG A 418 -20.66 2.58 -28.01
N ASN A 419 -21.85 1.98 -28.07
CA ASN A 419 -22.82 2.23 -29.13
C ASN A 419 -23.33 3.69 -29.13
N SER A 420 -23.25 4.38 -27.98
CA SER A 420 -23.53 5.81 -27.86
C SER A 420 -22.37 6.73 -28.25
N GLY A 421 -21.22 6.16 -28.66
CA GLY A 421 -19.98 6.90 -28.93
C GLY A 421 -19.17 7.24 -27.66
N GLY A 422 -19.61 6.78 -26.49
CA GLY A 422 -18.93 6.98 -25.21
C GLY A 422 -17.76 6.03 -24.96
N LEU A 423 -16.96 6.35 -23.95
CA LEU A 423 -15.93 5.47 -23.39
C LEU A 423 -16.45 4.73 -22.18
N TYR A 424 -15.96 3.50 -21.99
CA TYR A 424 -16.11 2.74 -20.77
C TYR A 424 -14.77 2.17 -20.35
N PHE A 425 -14.35 2.44 -19.12
CA PHE A 425 -13.19 1.82 -18.51
C PHE A 425 -13.42 1.53 -17.03
N ARG A 426 -13.01 0.35 -16.58
CA ARG A 426 -13.02 -0.02 -15.16
C ARG A 426 -11.61 -0.21 -14.61
N TYR A 427 -11.37 0.31 -13.41
CA TYR A 427 -10.24 -0.02 -12.56
C TYR A 427 -10.77 -0.73 -11.32
N ILE A 428 -10.73 -2.06 -11.30
CA ILE A 428 -11.23 -2.88 -10.18
C ILE A 428 -12.70 -2.54 -9.84
N ASP A 429 -12.95 -1.72 -8.81
CA ASP A 429 -14.24 -1.26 -8.30
C ASP A 429 -14.65 0.14 -8.77
N ASP A 430 -13.73 0.92 -9.36
CA ASP A 430 -14.00 2.24 -9.92
C ASP A 430 -14.28 2.13 -11.43
N ILE A 431 -15.42 2.61 -11.90
CA ILE A 431 -15.78 2.68 -13.33
C ILE A 431 -15.80 4.14 -13.77
N PHE A 432 -15.32 4.40 -14.99
CA PHE A 432 -15.39 5.68 -15.68
C PHE A 432 -16.10 5.52 -17.01
N ILE A 433 -17.07 6.40 -17.27
CA ILE A 433 -17.75 6.49 -18.55
C ILE A 433 -17.82 7.94 -19.06
N THR A 434 -17.83 8.09 -20.39
CA THR A 434 -18.21 9.36 -21.05
C THR A 434 -19.53 9.18 -21.77
N ILE A 435 -20.40 10.19 -21.73
CA ILE A 435 -21.74 10.07 -22.29
C ILE A 435 -22.29 11.39 -22.81
N ASN A 436 -23.10 11.32 -23.86
CA ASN A 436 -23.84 12.46 -24.42
C ASN A 436 -25.36 12.35 -24.17
N TRP A 437 -25.77 11.53 -23.21
CA TRP A 437 -27.18 11.38 -22.85
C TRP A 437 -27.61 12.48 -21.88
N PRO A 438 -28.91 12.83 -21.86
CA PRO A 438 -29.47 13.61 -20.77
C PRO A 438 -29.20 12.95 -19.41
N VAL A 439 -28.85 13.74 -18.39
CA VAL A 439 -28.56 13.23 -17.02
C VAL A 439 -29.66 12.30 -16.50
N ARG A 440 -30.93 12.68 -16.70
CA ARG A 440 -32.10 11.89 -16.30
C ARG A 440 -32.12 10.49 -16.92
N HIS A 441 -31.62 10.35 -18.15
CA HIS A 441 -31.58 9.06 -18.85
C HIS A 441 -30.45 8.20 -18.28
N LEU A 442 -29.26 8.78 -18.06
CA LEU A 442 -28.16 8.06 -17.43
C LEU A 442 -28.54 7.56 -16.02
N LEU A 443 -29.19 8.38 -15.19
CA LEU A 443 -29.63 7.95 -13.86
C LEU A 443 -30.59 6.76 -13.92
N LYS A 444 -31.56 6.78 -14.85
CA LYS A 444 -32.48 5.66 -15.08
C LYS A 444 -31.73 4.39 -15.53
N GLU A 445 -30.73 4.53 -16.40
CA GLU A 445 -29.92 3.39 -16.82
C GLU A 445 -29.05 2.85 -15.68
N VAL A 446 -28.49 3.70 -14.81
CA VAL A 446 -27.79 3.25 -13.59
C VAL A 446 -28.73 2.47 -12.66
N ASP A 447 -29.96 2.95 -12.44
CA ASP A 447 -30.98 2.24 -11.68
C ASP A 447 -31.34 0.88 -12.31
N ARG A 448 -31.31 0.79 -13.65
CA ARG A 448 -31.52 -0.45 -14.38
C ARG A 448 -30.32 -1.40 -14.26
N TRP A 449 -29.10 -0.90 -14.37
CA TRP A 449 -27.87 -1.68 -14.22
C TRP A 449 -27.76 -2.27 -12.81
N ASN A 450 -28.24 -1.56 -11.79
CA ASN A 450 -28.36 -2.06 -10.41
C ASN A 450 -29.33 -3.26 -10.27
N LYS A 451 -30.15 -3.55 -11.27
CA LYS A 451 -31.04 -4.72 -11.30
C LYS A 451 -30.46 -5.90 -12.10
N PHE A 452 -29.29 -5.75 -12.73
CA PHE A 452 -28.65 -6.84 -13.46
C PHE A 452 -28.18 -7.95 -12.53
N ASP A 453 -27.81 -7.60 -11.29
CA ASP A 453 -27.28 -8.53 -10.31
C ASP A 453 -27.51 -7.99 -8.89
N GLU A 454 -28.18 -8.76 -8.03
CA GLU A 454 -28.46 -8.38 -6.64
C GLU A 454 -27.20 -8.19 -5.77
N ASN A 455 -26.06 -8.74 -6.22
CA ASN A 455 -24.78 -8.66 -5.50
C ASN A 455 -23.98 -7.40 -5.87
N ILE A 456 -24.36 -6.70 -6.92
CA ILE A 456 -23.65 -5.52 -7.41
C ILE A 456 -24.49 -4.27 -7.18
N ASN A 457 -23.89 -3.29 -6.50
CA ASN A 457 -24.50 -1.99 -6.28
C ASN A 457 -23.57 -0.88 -6.78
N LEU A 458 -24.08 -0.12 -7.74
CA LEU A 458 -23.45 0.96 -8.47
C LEU A 458 -23.91 2.31 -7.92
N SER A 459 -22.94 3.13 -7.51
CA SER A 459 -23.18 4.52 -7.09
C SER A 459 -22.53 5.48 -8.09
N ALA A 460 -23.34 6.17 -8.89
CA ALA A 460 -22.87 7.10 -9.93
C ALA A 460 -22.69 8.54 -9.42
N ASN A 461 -21.65 9.20 -9.90
CA ASN A 461 -21.44 10.65 -9.82
C ASN A 461 -21.26 11.18 -11.25
N ILE A 462 -22.02 12.21 -11.62
CA ILE A 462 -22.14 12.71 -13.00
C ILE A 462 -21.84 14.20 -13.00
N GLY A 463 -21.06 14.66 -13.98
CA GLY A 463 -20.83 16.08 -14.18
C GLY A 463 -19.90 16.36 -15.35
N SER A 464 -19.73 17.64 -15.68
CA SER A 464 -18.64 18.11 -16.55
C SER A 464 -17.27 17.92 -15.89
N THR A 465 -17.23 17.90 -14.55
CA THR A 465 -16.03 17.65 -13.76
C THR A 465 -16.23 16.45 -12.85
N VAL A 466 -15.38 15.43 -12.98
CA VAL A 466 -15.41 14.23 -12.12
C VAL A 466 -14.02 13.79 -11.70
N ASN A 467 -13.97 13.00 -10.63
CA ASN A 467 -12.75 12.44 -10.08
C ASN A 467 -12.73 10.92 -10.28
N PHE A 468 -11.64 10.40 -10.86
CA PHE A 468 -11.39 8.97 -11.03
C PHE A 468 -9.98 8.65 -10.54
N LEU A 469 -9.84 7.71 -9.60
CA LEU A 469 -8.56 7.41 -8.94
C LEU A 469 -7.91 8.67 -8.33
N ASP A 470 -6.72 9.06 -8.83
CA ASP A 470 -5.99 10.27 -8.45
C ASP A 470 -5.99 11.35 -9.55
N LEU A 471 -6.99 11.30 -10.44
CA LEU A 471 -7.19 12.20 -11.57
C LEU A 471 -8.50 12.98 -11.44
N ASN A 472 -8.45 14.29 -11.66
CA ASN A 472 -9.62 15.13 -11.90
C ASN A 472 -9.70 15.40 -13.41
N MET A 473 -10.86 15.14 -14.00
CA MET A 473 -11.14 15.35 -15.42
C MET A 473 -12.27 16.34 -15.54
N GLU A 474 -12.10 17.29 -16.44
CA GLU A 474 -13.05 18.37 -16.68
C GLU A 474 -13.24 18.57 -18.17
N ASN A 475 -14.49 18.69 -18.60
CA ASN A 475 -14.87 19.15 -19.91
C ASN A 475 -15.23 20.64 -19.82
N GLN A 476 -14.39 21.51 -20.38
CA GLN A 476 -14.70 22.94 -20.53
C GLN A 476 -15.00 23.19 -22.02
N ASP A 477 -16.29 23.28 -22.35
CA ASP A 477 -16.76 23.61 -23.70
C ASP A 477 -16.15 22.76 -24.82
N GLY A 478 -16.09 21.44 -24.62
CA GLY A 478 -15.53 20.48 -25.59
C GLY A 478 -14.02 20.31 -25.50
N GLN A 479 -13.36 20.97 -24.54
CA GLN A 479 -11.93 20.83 -24.29
C GLN A 479 -11.67 20.03 -23.00
N LEU A 480 -10.80 19.03 -23.10
CA LEU A 480 -10.43 18.18 -21.98
C LEU A 480 -9.34 18.82 -21.11
N PHE A 481 -9.66 19.06 -19.84
CA PHE A 481 -8.71 19.45 -18.81
C PHE A 481 -8.51 18.34 -17.81
N THR A 482 -7.25 18.11 -17.42
CA THR A 482 -6.89 17.07 -16.45
C THR A 482 -5.93 17.62 -15.41
N THR A 483 -6.11 17.24 -14.15
CA THR A 483 -5.23 17.60 -13.03
C THR A 483 -5.08 16.47 -12.03
N VAL A 484 -4.11 16.59 -11.11
CA VAL A 484 -3.97 15.66 -10.00
C VAL A 484 -5.10 15.88 -8.99
N TYR A 485 -5.87 14.84 -8.73
CA TYR A 485 -6.90 14.86 -7.69
C TYR A 485 -6.35 14.33 -6.37
N GLN A 486 -6.68 15.04 -5.30
CA GLN A 486 -6.51 14.60 -3.93
C GLN A 486 -7.85 14.77 -3.22
N LYS A 487 -8.27 13.75 -2.47
CA LYS A 487 -9.51 13.84 -1.69
C LYS A 487 -9.45 15.05 -0.74
N PRO A 488 -10.57 15.72 -0.42
CA PRO A 488 -10.57 16.88 0.47
C PRO A 488 -9.97 16.62 1.86
N SER A 489 -9.98 15.38 2.32
CA SER A 489 -9.38 14.93 3.58
C SER A 489 -7.91 14.53 3.46
N TYR A 490 -7.32 14.65 2.27
CA TYR A 490 -5.94 14.26 2.03
C TYR A 490 -5.04 15.29 2.69
N GLU A 491 -4.30 14.82 3.68
CA GLU A 491 -3.25 15.60 4.30
C GLU A 491 -2.00 15.51 3.43
N PRO A 492 -1.19 16.58 3.31
CA PRO A 492 0.07 16.57 2.56
C PRO A 492 1.16 15.74 3.27
N TYR A 493 0.80 14.56 3.79
CA TYR A 493 1.67 13.64 4.49
C TYR A 493 2.41 12.73 3.51
N TYR A 494 3.71 12.96 3.41
CA TYR A 494 4.65 12.07 2.73
C TYR A 494 5.57 11.44 3.76
N LEU A 495 6.40 10.49 3.34
CA LEU A 495 7.41 9.94 4.25
C LEU A 495 8.32 11.09 4.72
N PRO A 496 8.37 11.42 6.02
CA PRO A 496 9.17 12.55 6.50
C PRO A 496 10.66 12.35 6.22
N PHE A 497 11.35 13.40 5.80
CA PHE A 497 12.75 13.29 5.39
C PHE A 497 13.68 12.87 6.53
N ASN A 498 13.32 13.24 7.77
CA ASN A 498 14.02 12.87 9.00
C ASN A 498 13.76 11.41 9.45
N SER A 499 12.96 10.63 8.70
CA SER A 499 12.80 9.20 8.95
C SER A 499 14.02 8.41 8.49
N ILE A 500 14.28 7.28 9.16
CA ILE A 500 15.43 6.39 8.93
C ILE A 500 15.13 5.37 7.81
N HIS A 501 14.59 5.89 6.73
CA HIS A 501 14.46 5.16 5.48
C HIS A 501 15.69 5.42 4.60
N PRO A 502 16.02 4.52 3.66
CA PRO A 502 17.14 4.71 2.76
C PRO A 502 16.94 6.00 1.96
N LEU A 503 18.05 6.70 1.69
CA LEU A 503 17.98 7.99 1.03
C LEU A 503 17.36 7.88 -0.38
N HIS A 504 17.56 6.77 -1.09
CA HIS A 504 16.95 6.54 -2.41
C HIS A 504 15.41 6.52 -2.35
N MET A 505 14.80 5.95 -1.30
CA MET A 505 13.34 5.94 -1.13
C MET A 505 12.81 7.37 -0.95
N LYS A 506 13.51 8.17 -0.13
CA LYS A 506 13.16 9.58 0.08
C LYS A 506 13.35 10.40 -1.20
N LYS A 507 14.47 10.23 -1.91
CA LYS A 507 14.72 10.89 -3.20
C LYS A 507 13.68 10.53 -4.28
N ASN A 508 13.19 9.30 -4.29
CA ASN A 508 12.20 8.86 -5.27
C ASN A 508 10.82 9.52 -5.11
N ILE A 509 10.49 10.02 -3.90
CA ILE A 509 9.19 10.67 -3.64
C ILE A 509 9.00 11.95 -4.48
N PRO A 510 9.84 12.99 -4.37
CA PRO A 510 9.71 14.19 -5.20
C PRO A 510 9.83 13.87 -6.71
N PHE A 511 10.69 12.92 -7.07
CA PHE A 511 10.86 12.48 -8.46
C PHE A 511 9.56 11.89 -9.04
N ALA A 512 8.95 10.90 -8.37
CA ALA A 512 7.72 10.27 -8.82
C ALA A 512 6.52 11.23 -8.78
N MET A 513 6.46 12.10 -7.77
CA MET A 513 5.42 13.13 -7.65
C MET A 513 5.42 14.10 -8.83
N LEU A 514 6.60 14.57 -9.25
CA LEU A 514 6.71 15.48 -10.40
C LEU A 514 6.35 14.78 -11.71
N ILE A 515 6.78 13.53 -11.92
CA ILE A 515 6.38 12.73 -13.09
C ILE A 515 4.86 12.65 -13.17
N ARG A 516 4.19 12.35 -12.05
CA ARG A 516 2.73 12.30 -11.99
C ARG A 516 2.10 13.66 -12.35
N ALA A 517 2.62 14.75 -11.79
CA ALA A 517 2.11 16.09 -12.09
C ALA A 517 2.20 16.40 -13.60
N ILE A 518 3.32 16.10 -14.25
CA ILE A 518 3.47 16.32 -15.69
C ILE A 518 2.53 15.42 -16.49
N ARG A 519 2.38 14.16 -16.09
CA ARG A 519 1.47 13.22 -16.77
C ARG A 519 0.01 13.64 -16.67
N TYR A 520 -0.42 14.16 -15.53
CA TYR A 520 -1.84 14.45 -15.30
C TYR A 520 -2.24 15.86 -15.67
N CYS A 521 -1.39 16.87 -15.48
CA CYS A 521 -1.76 18.25 -15.81
C CYS A 521 -1.83 18.44 -17.32
N SER A 522 -2.99 18.85 -17.85
CA SER A 522 -3.19 19.05 -19.29
C SER A 522 -2.51 20.32 -19.82
N THR A 523 -2.34 21.34 -18.98
CA THR A 523 -1.73 22.63 -19.35
C THR A 523 -0.55 22.99 -18.46
N PHE A 524 0.29 23.90 -18.96
CA PHE A 524 1.46 24.38 -18.23
C PHE A 524 1.08 25.08 -16.93
N GLN A 525 0.03 25.90 -16.93
CA GLN A 525 -0.42 26.61 -15.73
C GLN A 525 -0.90 25.64 -14.64
N LEU A 526 -1.66 24.61 -15.00
CA LEU A 526 -2.11 23.57 -14.07
C LEU A 526 -0.92 22.80 -13.49
N PHE A 527 0.09 22.53 -14.32
CA PHE A 527 1.35 21.93 -13.87
C PHE A 527 2.12 22.81 -12.89
N LEU A 528 2.24 24.12 -13.13
CA LEU A 528 2.90 25.04 -12.21
C LEU A 528 2.19 25.06 -10.86
N ASN A 529 0.86 25.16 -10.87
CA ASN A 529 0.05 25.13 -9.64
C ASN A 529 0.27 23.83 -8.86
N GLU A 530 0.29 22.68 -9.54
CA GLU A 530 0.57 21.39 -8.90
C GLU A 530 2.02 21.31 -8.39
N ARG A 531 3.00 21.75 -9.18
CA ARG A 531 4.43 21.76 -8.79
C ARG A 531 4.66 22.54 -7.50
N GLU A 532 4.02 23.71 -7.34
CA GLU A 532 4.11 24.50 -6.12
C GLU A 532 3.46 23.80 -4.93
N LYS A 533 2.27 23.21 -5.11
CA LYS A 533 1.62 22.38 -4.07
C LYS A 533 2.53 21.23 -3.63
N LEU A 534 3.15 20.53 -4.58
CA LEU A 534 4.08 19.43 -4.29
C LEU A 534 5.31 19.94 -3.52
N ARG A 535 5.91 21.06 -3.94
CA ARG A 535 7.07 21.67 -3.27
C ARG A 535 6.75 22.02 -1.82
N MET A 536 5.63 22.69 -1.59
CA MET A 536 5.17 23.06 -0.24
C MET A 536 4.94 21.82 0.63
N ALA A 537 4.29 20.79 0.09
CA ALA A 537 4.08 19.54 0.82
C ALA A 537 5.41 18.84 1.18
N LEU A 538 6.38 18.81 0.28
CA LEU A 538 7.72 18.25 0.55
C LEU A 538 8.45 19.04 1.65
N LEU A 539 8.37 20.37 1.63
CA LEU A 539 8.95 21.23 2.67
C LEU A 539 8.30 20.99 4.04
N LEU A 540 6.97 20.82 4.09
CA LEU A 540 6.25 20.44 5.31
C LEU A 540 6.77 19.11 5.87
N ASN A 541 7.11 18.16 5.00
CA ASN A 541 7.73 16.87 5.36
C ASN A 541 9.26 16.95 5.56
N LYS A 542 9.81 18.16 5.69
CA LYS A 542 11.22 18.47 5.99
C LYS A 542 12.23 18.06 4.91
N TYR A 543 11.79 17.95 3.65
CA TYR A 543 12.72 17.74 2.53
C TYR A 543 13.58 18.99 2.32
N PRO A 544 14.92 18.86 2.23
CA PRO A 544 15.79 19.98 1.88
C PRO A 544 15.52 20.49 0.46
N ASN A 545 15.47 21.81 0.27
CA ASN A 545 15.28 22.45 -1.05
C ASN A 545 16.21 21.88 -2.12
N LYS A 546 17.51 21.79 -1.83
CA LYS A 546 18.53 21.22 -2.74
C LYS A 546 18.18 19.80 -3.23
N ILE A 547 17.53 18.99 -2.40
CA ILE A 547 17.11 17.64 -2.80
C ILE A 547 15.87 17.70 -3.68
N ILE A 548 14.91 18.56 -3.36
CA ILE A 548 13.71 18.77 -4.19
C ILE A 548 14.13 19.22 -5.59
N ASP A 549 14.95 20.27 -5.68
CA ASP A 549 15.43 20.84 -6.95
C ASP A 549 16.21 19.81 -7.76
N LYS A 550 17.15 19.09 -7.11
CA LYS A 550 17.90 18.02 -7.76
C LYS A 550 16.97 16.94 -8.33
N GLN A 551 15.95 16.51 -7.58
CA GLN A 551 15.04 15.46 -8.06
C GLN A 551 14.10 15.97 -9.15
N PHE A 552 13.69 17.23 -9.12
CA PHE A 552 12.92 17.84 -10.20
C PHE A 552 13.74 17.94 -11.48
N ASN A 553 14.98 18.40 -11.40
CA ASN A 553 15.90 18.46 -12.55
C ASN A 553 16.21 17.06 -13.09
N ASN A 554 16.36 16.06 -12.22
CA ASN A 554 16.54 14.65 -12.63
C ASN A 554 15.36 14.11 -13.45
N VAL A 555 14.13 14.59 -13.23
CA VAL A 555 12.99 14.20 -14.08
C VAL A 555 13.19 14.78 -15.47
N LEU A 556 13.48 16.07 -15.57
CA LEU A 556 13.67 16.75 -16.86
C LEU A 556 14.81 16.12 -17.67
N SER A 557 15.96 15.87 -17.03
CA SER A 557 17.10 15.23 -17.70
C SER A 557 16.80 13.79 -18.13
N LYS A 558 16.07 13.01 -17.32
CA LYS A 558 15.70 11.63 -17.68
C LYS A 558 14.87 11.54 -18.95
N PHE A 559 14.04 12.54 -19.24
CA PHE A 559 13.17 12.57 -20.42
C PHE A 559 13.69 13.53 -21.49
N GLU A 560 14.98 13.88 -21.46
CA GLU A 560 15.66 14.72 -22.46
C GLU A 560 14.93 16.05 -22.69
N ILE A 561 14.53 16.68 -21.58
CA ILE A 561 13.96 18.03 -21.54
C ILE A 561 15.09 18.95 -21.11
N ASN A 562 15.85 19.43 -22.11
CA ASN A 562 17.06 20.24 -21.89
C ASN A 562 16.77 21.73 -21.68
N GLU A 563 15.56 22.16 -22.03
CA GLU A 563 15.11 23.55 -21.87
C GLU A 563 14.13 23.68 -20.69
N PRO A 564 14.05 24.86 -20.07
CA PRO A 564 13.00 25.16 -19.10
C PRO A 564 11.61 24.94 -19.72
N LEU A 565 10.70 24.34 -18.93
CA LEU A 565 9.32 24.20 -19.36
C LEU A 565 8.66 25.58 -19.43
N THR A 566 8.01 25.86 -20.56
CA THR A 566 7.24 27.08 -20.84
C THR A 566 5.88 26.69 -21.43
N SER A 567 4.94 27.64 -21.50
CA SER A 567 3.65 27.42 -22.16
C SER A 567 3.78 26.91 -23.60
N MET A 568 4.84 27.32 -24.31
CA MET A 568 5.08 26.94 -25.71
C MET A 568 5.59 25.50 -25.86
N ASN A 569 6.53 25.05 -25.01
CA ASN A 569 7.14 23.73 -25.15
C ASN A 569 6.51 22.64 -24.26
N TYR A 570 5.63 23.00 -23.32
CA TYR A 570 5.11 22.07 -22.31
C TYR A 570 4.42 20.86 -22.92
N ASN A 571 3.55 21.04 -23.92
CA ASN A 571 2.81 19.92 -24.51
C ASN A 571 3.72 18.90 -25.20
N LYS A 572 4.76 19.37 -25.90
CA LYS A 572 5.78 18.52 -26.54
C LYS A 572 6.61 17.77 -25.49
N SER A 573 7.07 18.45 -24.46
CA SER A 573 7.85 17.86 -23.37
C SER A 573 7.04 16.88 -22.53
N ARG A 574 5.77 17.21 -22.25
CA ARG A 574 4.80 16.31 -21.61
C ARG A 574 4.60 15.06 -22.46
N GLN A 575 4.47 15.20 -23.77
CA GLN A 575 4.32 14.06 -24.68
C GLN A 575 5.49 13.08 -24.55
N LYS A 576 6.74 13.54 -24.45
CA LYS A 576 7.90 12.66 -24.21
C LYS A 576 7.75 11.81 -22.94
N ILE A 577 7.19 12.37 -21.86
CA ILE A 577 6.99 11.67 -20.58
C ILE A 577 5.81 10.68 -20.62
N ILE A 578 4.81 10.98 -21.46
CA ILE A 578 3.64 10.12 -21.68
C ILE A 578 4.01 8.94 -22.58
N ASP A 579 4.68 9.22 -23.70
CA ASP A 579 5.02 8.20 -24.70
C ASP A 579 6.19 7.35 -24.30
N SER A 580 7.08 7.87 -23.45
CA SER A 580 8.08 7.04 -22.82
C SER A 580 7.33 6.00 -21.99
N PRO A 581 7.34 4.71 -22.40
CA PRO A 581 6.80 3.69 -21.53
C PRO A 581 7.47 3.92 -20.19
N ILE A 582 6.70 3.81 -19.11
CA ILE A 582 7.36 3.35 -17.89
C ILE A 582 7.93 2.03 -18.38
N LYS A 583 9.23 1.99 -18.69
CA LYS A 583 9.95 0.76 -18.53
C LYS A 583 9.59 0.42 -17.09
N GLU A 584 8.56 -0.42 -16.89
CA GLU A 584 8.71 -1.56 -15.99
C GLU A 584 10.16 -1.89 -16.20
N LYS A 585 10.95 -1.80 -15.14
CA LYS A 585 12.29 -2.30 -15.26
C LYS A 585 12.10 -3.74 -15.78
N LEU A 586 12.18 -3.94 -17.11
CA LEU A 586 12.94 -4.99 -17.76
C LEU A 586 14.03 -5.17 -16.77
N LEU A 587 13.93 -6.29 -16.04
CA LEU A 587 14.83 -6.71 -14.97
C LEU A 587 16.09 -5.94 -15.23
N ALA A 588 16.32 -4.86 -14.47
CA ALA A 588 17.49 -4.06 -14.79
C ALA A 588 18.59 -5.11 -14.84
N ASN A 589 19.45 -5.07 -15.86
CA ASN A 589 20.74 -5.70 -15.73
C ASN A 589 21.43 -4.95 -14.58
N TYR A 590 20.92 -5.18 -13.36
CA TYR A 590 21.63 -5.07 -12.14
C TYR A 590 22.70 -6.12 -12.39
N GLU A 591 23.89 -5.68 -12.75
CA GLU A 591 25.11 -6.29 -12.24
C GLU A 591 24.77 -7.01 -10.94
N LYS A 592 24.94 -8.34 -10.92
CA LYS A 592 24.16 -9.33 -10.16
C LYS A 592 23.84 -8.89 -8.71
N SER A 593 22.93 -7.96 -8.43
CA SER A 593 22.93 -7.31 -7.11
C SER A 593 22.12 -8.12 -6.08
N ILE A 594 22.54 -8.11 -4.82
CA ILE A 594 21.74 -8.62 -3.68
C ILE A 594 21.38 -7.46 -2.76
N PHE A 595 20.08 -7.17 -2.67
CA PHE A 595 19.57 -6.22 -1.66
C PHE A 595 19.56 -6.86 -0.28
N VAL A 596 20.42 -6.35 0.59
CA VAL A 596 20.56 -6.75 1.98
C VAL A 596 19.88 -5.71 2.85
N HIS A 597 18.85 -6.11 3.59
CA HIS A 597 18.08 -5.17 4.39
C HIS A 597 18.36 -5.34 5.88
N PHE A 598 18.92 -4.31 6.51
CA PHE A 598 19.15 -4.25 7.95
C PHE A 598 18.45 -3.04 8.58
N THR A 599 17.87 -3.21 9.75
CA THR A 599 17.41 -2.09 10.57
C THR A 599 18.57 -1.61 11.43
N TYR A 600 19.25 -0.54 11.03
CA TYR A 600 20.34 0.03 11.83
C TYR A 600 19.95 1.36 12.48
N CYS A 601 20.42 1.56 13.71
CA CYS A 601 20.17 2.77 14.48
C CYS A 601 21.15 3.90 14.11
N SER A 602 20.85 5.14 14.48
CA SER A 602 21.70 6.32 14.20
C SER A 602 23.09 6.24 14.85
N SER A 603 23.28 5.36 15.83
CA SER A 603 24.58 5.05 16.41
C SER A 603 25.45 4.15 15.52
N MET A 604 24.87 3.47 14.52
CA MET A 604 25.55 2.50 13.66
C MET A 604 26.10 3.16 12.38
N LYS A 605 26.69 4.35 12.51
CA LYS A 605 27.16 5.13 11.34
C LYS A 605 28.18 4.39 10.48
N THR A 606 29.01 3.55 11.10
CA THR A 606 30.06 2.78 10.43
C THR A 606 29.58 1.41 9.94
N PHE A 607 28.34 1.01 10.23
CA PHE A 607 27.83 -0.30 9.83
C PHE A 607 27.91 -0.55 8.33
N PRO A 608 27.52 0.38 7.43
CA PRO A 608 27.61 0.13 6.00
C PRO A 608 29.04 -0.17 5.54
N ILE A 609 30.00 0.61 6.02
CA ILE A 609 31.42 0.44 5.71
C ILE A 609 31.89 -0.94 6.22
N LYS A 610 31.62 -1.28 7.48
CA LYS A 610 32.04 -2.56 8.06
C LYS A 610 31.37 -3.76 7.41
N PHE A 611 30.11 -3.63 6.99
CA PHE A 611 29.43 -4.67 6.23
C PHE A 611 30.10 -4.89 4.87
N HIS A 612 30.48 -3.83 4.16
CA HIS A 612 31.19 -3.97 2.89
C HIS A 612 32.58 -4.61 3.07
N ILE A 613 33.31 -4.22 4.12
CA ILE A 613 34.59 -4.86 4.49
C ILE A 613 34.38 -6.36 4.76
N LEU A 614 33.37 -6.72 5.56
CA LEU A 614 33.04 -8.14 5.80
C LEU A 614 32.64 -8.83 4.50
N TRP A 615 31.85 -8.18 3.64
CA TRP A 615 31.43 -8.75 2.37
C TRP A 615 32.62 -9.08 1.48
N GLU A 616 33.53 -8.13 1.29
CA GLU A 616 34.77 -8.34 0.53
C GLU A 616 35.61 -9.46 1.16
N LYS A 617 35.88 -9.41 2.46
CA LYS A 617 36.64 -10.45 3.18
C LYS A 617 36.13 -11.87 2.90
N TYR A 618 34.81 -12.06 2.87
CA TYR A 618 34.19 -13.38 2.75
C TYR A 618 33.86 -13.81 1.33
N PHE A 619 33.67 -12.86 0.41
CA PHE A 619 33.13 -13.13 -0.92
C PHE A 619 33.97 -12.62 -2.08
N ASP A 620 35.11 -11.94 -1.86
CA ASP A 620 36.00 -11.42 -2.92
C ASP A 620 36.44 -12.50 -3.93
N LYS A 621 36.78 -13.70 -3.43
CA LYS A 621 37.18 -14.86 -4.25
C LYS A 621 36.06 -15.89 -4.45
N SER A 622 34.83 -15.58 -4.05
CA SER A 622 33.71 -16.50 -4.13
C SER A 622 33.08 -16.48 -5.53
N PRO A 623 32.40 -17.55 -5.97
CA PRO A 623 31.55 -17.51 -7.15
C PRO A 623 30.48 -16.40 -7.10
N ILE A 624 30.17 -15.81 -5.94
CA ILE A 624 29.25 -14.67 -5.86
C ILE A 624 29.94 -13.30 -5.93
N ASN A 625 31.25 -13.20 -6.22
CA ASN A 625 31.98 -11.92 -6.27
C ASN A 625 31.44 -10.91 -7.32
N GLU A 626 30.86 -11.40 -8.41
CA GLU A 626 30.14 -10.58 -9.40
C GLU A 626 28.83 -9.97 -8.85
N VAL A 627 28.48 -10.28 -7.60
CA VAL A 627 27.29 -9.78 -6.90
C VAL A 627 27.62 -8.59 -6.02
N THR A 628 27.08 -7.44 -6.38
CA THR A 628 27.18 -6.23 -5.55
C THR A 628 26.11 -6.24 -4.45
N PRO A 629 26.49 -6.25 -3.15
CA PRO A 629 25.51 -6.14 -2.07
C PRO A 629 25.04 -4.69 -1.96
N ILE A 630 23.73 -4.50 -1.90
CA ILE A 630 23.14 -3.17 -1.68
C ILE A 630 22.48 -3.16 -0.32
N LEU A 631 23.06 -2.42 0.61
CA LEU A 631 22.48 -2.22 1.92
C LEU A 631 21.30 -1.25 1.87
N GLY A 632 20.13 -1.76 2.22
CA GLY A 632 18.92 -0.99 2.46
C GLY A 632 18.49 -1.08 3.91
N THR A 633 17.61 -0.17 4.33
CA THR A 633 16.89 -0.34 5.59
C THR A 633 15.64 -1.16 5.36
N ARG A 634 15.39 -2.15 6.22
CA ARG A 634 14.16 -2.94 6.13
C ARG A 634 13.02 -2.12 6.74
N ASN A 635 11.84 -2.22 6.12
CA ASN A 635 10.63 -1.64 6.66
C ASN A 635 10.15 -2.52 7.82
N VAL A 636 10.45 -2.16 9.06
CA VAL A 636 9.96 -2.89 10.23
C VAL A 636 9.66 -1.90 11.38
N ASP A 637 8.55 -2.12 12.10
CA ASP A 637 7.74 -1.17 12.91
C ASP A 637 7.98 0.31 12.68
N ASN A 638 7.36 0.76 11.60
CA ASN A 638 6.84 2.11 11.54
C ASN A 638 5.96 2.42 12.76
N LEU A 639 5.75 3.72 13.00
CA LEU A 639 4.98 4.21 14.13
C LEU A 639 3.60 3.55 14.22
N GLN A 640 3.00 3.19 13.08
CA GLN A 640 1.76 2.43 13.02
C GLN A 640 1.85 1.10 13.77
N ARG A 641 2.75 0.20 13.38
CA ARG A 641 2.86 -1.12 14.04
C ARG A 641 3.22 -0.99 15.51
N ARG A 642 3.99 0.04 15.88
CA ARG A 642 4.30 0.31 17.28
C ARG A 642 3.05 0.64 18.06
N LEU A 643 2.23 1.57 17.59
CA LEU A 643 1.11 2.08 18.36
C LEU A 643 -0.17 1.24 18.23
N ILE A 644 -0.38 0.59 17.09
CA ILE A 644 -1.57 -0.22 16.84
C ILE A 644 -1.33 -1.63 17.37
N TYR A 645 -1.91 -1.96 18.52
CA TYR A 645 -2.05 -3.34 18.97
C TYR A 645 -2.92 -4.09 17.94
N THR A 646 -2.31 -5.08 17.27
CA THR A 646 -2.99 -5.94 16.28
C THR A 646 -2.99 -7.41 16.69
N ARG A 647 -2.41 -7.73 17.85
CA ARG A 647 -2.52 -9.05 18.46
C ARG A 647 -3.05 -8.83 19.87
N SER A 648 -4.20 -9.40 20.20
CA SER A 648 -4.44 -9.72 21.61
C SER A 648 -3.28 -10.63 22.00
N MET A 649 -2.58 -10.27 23.08
CA MET A 649 -1.81 -11.27 23.76
C MET A 649 -2.87 -12.18 24.37
N THR A 650 -3.07 -13.35 23.78
CA THR A 650 -3.56 -14.50 24.53
C THR A 650 -2.53 -14.71 25.64
N SER A 651 -2.95 -14.40 26.87
CA SER A 651 -2.35 -14.93 28.09
C SER A 651 -2.35 -16.45 28.05
#